data_AF-A0A387FZ63-F1
#
_entry.id   AF-A0A387FZ63-F1
#
_cell.length_a   1.000
_cell.length_b   1.000
_cell.length_c   1.000
_cell.angle_alpha   90.00
_cell.angle_beta   90.00
_cell.angle_gamma   90.00
#
_symmetry.space_group_name_H-M   'P 1'
#
loop_
_entity.id
_entity.type
_entity.pdbx_description
1 polymer ?
#
loop_
_entity_poly.entity_id
_entity_poly.type
_entity_poly.pdbx_seq_one_letter_code
_entity_poly.pdbx_strand_id
1 'polypeptide(L)'
;MVFLAVGFGLEPGEPVPSIQSASYWTDAGVPVAEFAGRPTPRFFVSGAGDGGLIDFVAAGARDFDHAGMIRLISEHPGIAALKPVLAAIDVRARAEDAKGARFDFMAAYDAELLQSLTDIGLVAAVAQQLRPGVQLTFQTQHAELFDVSTATLNRLAAYLTIKACAGDAQRSFRHLQCGVVTRIDAPDPAPIIAPFWLDCAGETVAADAVIVRRGPRREVVRAPFAPHLASFDVTHREWLARHGDATLVPKLSGPARSLFREAARSANILAPRLQRQAANQLPISVQLLREGANIRWSGAVPAEQLIRSWSEQQPFEIILPDAPEALGAVAGAVLRVACHSNNCRLHAAPGLWSRLVRELSLESPHAEGMAMPAIVAGNPGGAAQDPVALPLDILARRIHRSLDSWLLERLDAHLQPFFASNADPGRPINVKIAQDLRAAMAATWAIWHASFTDDPALLNHFLRLMICAVDEDEHRDAAQILVGPSKWPVILRGTAVALAIAAAWDATSPKSARPGNLVRLRDGDSEWAGHGCAADMINGDEMSLCAASFMWQTQFVILVVKSAIEVTRIAERPFAQIDTDQPGLSDTDGSGPVIMSISRDFIDAAAAGLAELRALLATVEARHFEGLEKTIMKGAA
;
A
#
# COMPACT_ATOMS: atom_id res chain seq x y z
N MET A 1 -26.65 -1.00 1.08
CA MET A 1 -25.85 -1.29 -0.12
C MET A 1 -26.74 -2.05 -1.10
N VAL A 2 -26.95 -1.50 -2.29
CA VAL A 2 -27.73 -2.13 -3.37
C VAL A 2 -26.72 -2.60 -4.41
N PHE A 3 -26.73 -3.88 -4.74
CA PHE A 3 -25.93 -4.43 -5.84
C PHE A 3 -26.80 -4.56 -7.07
N LEU A 4 -26.41 -3.87 -8.15
CA LEU A 4 -27.08 -3.98 -9.44
C LEU A 4 -26.24 -4.90 -10.34
N ALA A 5 -26.77 -6.09 -10.63
CA ALA A 5 -26.20 -7.02 -11.59
C ALA A 5 -27.03 -6.94 -12.88
N VAL A 6 -26.59 -6.09 -13.82
CA VAL A 6 -27.28 -5.89 -15.10
C VAL A 6 -26.55 -6.71 -16.17
N GLY A 7 -27.28 -7.61 -16.84
CA GLY A 7 -26.75 -8.41 -17.94
C GLY A 7 -26.39 -7.58 -19.18
N PHE A 8 -25.88 -8.23 -20.23
CA PHE A 8 -25.40 -7.57 -21.45
C PHE A 8 -26.47 -6.80 -22.23
N GLY A 9 -27.76 -7.02 -21.95
CA GLY A 9 -28.91 -6.40 -22.61
C GLY A 9 -29.77 -7.43 -23.37
N LEU A 10 -30.85 -6.97 -24.01
CA LEU A 10 -31.71 -7.82 -24.85
C LEU A 10 -31.26 -7.76 -26.32
N GLU A 11 -31.09 -8.91 -26.94
CA GLU A 11 -30.80 -9.02 -28.37
C GLU A 11 -32.07 -8.75 -29.18
N PRO A 12 -32.02 -7.88 -30.21
CA PRO A 12 -33.14 -7.73 -31.13
C PRO A 12 -33.31 -9.01 -31.96
N GLY A 13 -34.53 -9.55 -32.03
CA GLY A 13 -34.82 -10.72 -32.88
C GLY A 13 -34.67 -10.44 -34.38
N GLU A 14 -34.97 -9.21 -34.79
CA GLU A 14 -34.79 -8.71 -36.17
C GLU A 14 -33.98 -7.40 -36.14
N PRO A 15 -32.64 -7.46 -36.07
CA PRO A 15 -31.79 -6.27 -36.07
C PRO A 15 -31.81 -5.53 -37.42
N VAL A 16 -32.15 -6.23 -38.50
CA VAL A 16 -32.55 -5.66 -39.79
C VAL A 16 -33.97 -6.18 -40.07
N PRO A 17 -34.94 -5.34 -40.43
CA PRO A 17 -36.31 -5.78 -40.68
C PRO A 17 -36.36 -6.96 -41.65
N SER A 18 -37.15 -7.99 -41.32
CA SER A 18 -37.29 -9.20 -42.12
C SER A 18 -36.02 -10.06 -42.26
N ILE A 19 -35.04 -9.86 -41.36
CA ILE A 19 -33.84 -10.69 -41.22
C ILE A 19 -33.72 -11.10 -39.74
N GLN A 20 -34.00 -12.38 -39.47
CA GLN A 20 -33.83 -12.95 -38.14
C GLN A 20 -32.35 -13.09 -37.81
N SER A 21 -31.98 -12.78 -36.57
CA SER A 21 -30.62 -13.02 -36.07
C SER A 21 -30.65 -14.13 -35.00
N ALA A 22 -29.79 -15.13 -35.17
CA ALA A 22 -29.60 -16.17 -34.17
C ALA A 22 -29.01 -15.54 -32.89
N SER A 23 -29.43 -16.03 -31.73
CA SER A 23 -28.95 -15.46 -30.47
C SER A 23 -27.44 -15.70 -30.29
N TYR A 24 -26.75 -14.79 -29.57
CA TYR A 24 -25.35 -15.02 -29.16
C TYR A 24 -25.19 -16.28 -28.30
N TRP A 25 -26.27 -16.78 -27.70
CA TRP A 25 -26.27 -17.92 -26.78
C TRP A 25 -26.65 -19.24 -27.43
N THR A 26 -26.97 -19.24 -28.72
CA THR A 26 -27.33 -20.45 -29.46
C THR A 26 -26.15 -20.92 -30.29
N ASP A 27 -25.83 -22.22 -30.23
CA ASP A 27 -24.81 -22.87 -31.08
C ASP A 27 -25.12 -22.75 -32.60
N ALA A 28 -26.35 -22.34 -32.93
CA ALA A 28 -26.83 -22.06 -34.29
C ALA A 28 -26.26 -20.77 -34.92
N GLY A 29 -25.43 -19.99 -34.22
CA GLY A 29 -24.85 -18.74 -34.72
C GLY A 29 -23.71 -18.92 -35.73
N VAL A 30 -23.13 -20.12 -35.83
CA VAL A 30 -22.01 -20.44 -36.72
C VAL A 30 -22.56 -21.11 -37.99
N PRO A 31 -22.19 -20.64 -39.20
CA PRO A 31 -22.59 -21.32 -40.43
C PRO A 31 -22.10 -22.76 -40.42
N VAL A 32 -23.03 -23.72 -40.35
CA VAL A 32 -22.70 -25.16 -40.34
C VAL A 32 -21.94 -25.56 -41.62
N ALA A 33 -21.23 -26.69 -41.57
CA ALA A 33 -20.54 -27.24 -42.75
C ALA A 33 -21.50 -27.47 -43.94
N GLU A 34 -22.79 -27.58 -43.67
CA GLU A 34 -23.87 -27.91 -44.59
C GLU A 34 -24.29 -26.72 -45.49
N PHE A 35 -23.37 -26.24 -46.32
CA PHE A 35 -23.71 -25.58 -47.60
C PHE A 35 -23.40 -26.57 -48.73
N ALA A 36 -24.02 -27.74 -48.67
CA ALA A 36 -23.78 -28.81 -49.64
C ALA A 36 -24.07 -28.31 -51.07
N GLY A 37 -23.02 -28.22 -51.90
CA GLY A 37 -23.12 -28.07 -53.34
C GLY A 37 -23.01 -26.67 -53.95
N ARG A 38 -22.75 -25.60 -53.17
CA ARG A 38 -22.48 -24.27 -53.77
C ARG A 38 -20.97 -24.04 -53.94
N PRO A 39 -20.47 -23.86 -55.17
CA PRO A 39 -19.05 -23.67 -55.43
C PRO A 39 -18.50 -22.32 -54.92
N THR A 40 -19.37 -21.33 -54.71
CA THR A 40 -19.00 -19.98 -54.26
C THR A 40 -20.00 -19.44 -53.22
N PRO A 41 -19.89 -19.83 -51.94
CA PRO A 41 -20.80 -19.37 -50.89
C PRO A 41 -20.58 -17.88 -50.56
N ARG A 42 -21.66 -17.12 -50.44
CA ARG A 42 -21.66 -15.66 -50.17
C ARG A 42 -22.23 -15.33 -48.81
N PHE A 43 -21.43 -14.69 -47.95
CA PHE A 43 -21.86 -14.27 -46.62
C PHE A 43 -21.84 -12.75 -46.50
N PHE A 44 -22.91 -12.20 -45.92
CA PHE A 44 -22.95 -10.82 -45.48
C PHE A 44 -22.93 -10.77 -43.96
N VAL A 45 -21.93 -10.11 -43.38
CA VAL A 45 -21.76 -9.99 -41.93
C VAL A 45 -21.77 -8.51 -41.55
N SER A 46 -22.69 -8.12 -40.67
CA SER A 46 -22.86 -6.74 -40.18
C SER A 46 -22.49 -6.64 -38.71
N GLY A 47 -21.53 -5.78 -38.37
CA GLY A 47 -21.14 -5.47 -36.99
C GLY A 47 -19.66 -5.67 -36.70
N ALA A 48 -19.01 -4.63 -36.16
CA ALA A 48 -17.57 -4.57 -35.93
C ALA A 48 -17.11 -4.93 -34.50
N GLY A 49 -18.01 -5.43 -33.65
CA GLY A 49 -17.66 -5.89 -32.30
C GLY A 49 -17.10 -7.31 -32.31
N ASP A 50 -16.60 -7.80 -31.16
CA ASP A 50 -15.97 -9.12 -31.06
C ASP A 50 -16.81 -10.27 -31.60
N GLY A 51 -18.12 -10.29 -31.31
CA GLY A 51 -19.01 -11.32 -31.84
C GLY A 51 -19.14 -11.26 -33.37
N GLY A 52 -19.15 -10.06 -33.95
CA GLY A 52 -19.20 -9.89 -35.41
C GLY A 52 -17.89 -10.29 -36.10
N LEU A 53 -16.74 -10.00 -35.47
CA LEU A 53 -15.42 -10.42 -35.97
C LEU A 53 -15.29 -11.95 -35.97
N ILE A 54 -15.73 -12.61 -34.91
CA ILE A 54 -15.69 -14.08 -34.84
C ILE A 54 -16.66 -14.70 -35.84
N ASP A 55 -17.88 -14.19 -35.98
CA ASP A 55 -18.81 -14.69 -36.99
C ASP A 55 -18.31 -14.46 -38.42
N PHE A 56 -17.58 -13.37 -38.66
CA PHE A 56 -16.89 -13.14 -39.93
C PHE A 56 -15.84 -14.22 -40.22
N VAL A 57 -15.01 -14.56 -39.23
CA VAL A 57 -14.03 -15.66 -39.35
C VAL A 57 -14.74 -17.00 -39.54
N ALA A 58 -15.81 -17.24 -38.79
CA ALA A 58 -16.60 -18.46 -38.85
C ALA A 58 -17.29 -18.66 -40.21
N ALA A 59 -17.81 -17.59 -40.81
CA ALA A 59 -18.37 -17.62 -42.15
C ALA A 59 -17.35 -17.98 -43.22
N GLY A 60 -16.09 -17.54 -43.05
CA GLY A 60 -14.98 -17.91 -43.94
C GLY A 60 -14.53 -19.36 -43.79
N ALA A 61 -14.58 -19.92 -42.58
CA ALA A 61 -14.01 -21.22 -42.24
C ALA A 61 -14.86 -22.40 -42.71
N ARG A 62 -14.21 -23.47 -43.20
CA ARG A 62 -14.85 -24.70 -43.70
C ARG A 62 -15.52 -25.50 -42.60
N ASP A 63 -14.82 -25.62 -41.48
CA ASP A 63 -15.29 -26.26 -40.25
C ASP A 63 -14.83 -25.39 -39.08
N PHE A 64 -15.73 -24.56 -38.56
CA PHE A 64 -15.34 -23.55 -37.58
C PHE A 64 -15.31 -24.13 -36.18
N ASP A 65 -14.10 -24.42 -35.71
CA ASP A 65 -13.79 -24.61 -34.29
C ASP A 65 -13.16 -23.33 -33.73
N HIS A 66 -13.91 -22.61 -32.89
CA HIS A 66 -13.43 -21.38 -32.28
C HIS A 66 -12.17 -21.62 -31.43
N ALA A 67 -12.12 -22.71 -30.65
CA ALA A 67 -10.96 -23.04 -29.83
C ALA A 67 -9.77 -23.44 -30.71
N GLY A 68 -10.03 -24.20 -31.77
CA GLY A 68 -9.05 -24.56 -32.79
C GLY A 68 -8.43 -23.34 -33.49
N MET A 69 -9.25 -22.37 -33.92
CA MET A 69 -8.77 -21.13 -34.54
C MET A 69 -7.93 -20.29 -33.56
N ILE A 70 -8.37 -20.18 -32.30
CA ILE A 70 -7.60 -19.49 -31.26
C ILE A 70 -6.23 -20.16 -31.09
N ARG A 71 -6.20 -21.49 -30.90
CA ARG A 71 -4.93 -22.23 -30.74
C ARG A 71 -4.04 -22.09 -31.96
N LEU A 72 -4.60 -22.24 -33.16
CA LEU A 72 -3.90 -22.07 -34.43
C LEU A 72 -3.13 -20.75 -34.45
N ILE A 73 -3.73 -19.65 -34.00
CA ILE A 73 -3.08 -18.33 -33.96
C ILE A 73 -2.13 -18.22 -32.76
N SER A 74 -2.61 -18.52 -31.54
CA SER A 74 -1.88 -18.22 -30.31
C SER A 74 -0.68 -19.12 -30.05
N GLU A 75 -0.70 -20.32 -30.62
CA GLU A 75 0.34 -21.36 -30.47
C GLU A 75 1.16 -21.54 -31.76
N HIS A 76 0.90 -20.74 -32.81
CA HIS A 76 1.65 -20.85 -34.07
C HIS A 76 3.15 -20.63 -33.85
N PRO A 77 4.03 -21.48 -34.41
CA PRO A 77 5.47 -21.25 -34.34
C PRO A 77 5.85 -19.84 -34.81
N GLY A 78 6.56 -19.09 -33.96
CA GLY A 78 7.01 -17.72 -34.26
C GLY A 78 6.06 -16.60 -33.81
N ILE A 79 4.80 -16.86 -33.45
CA ILE A 79 3.85 -15.80 -33.04
C ILE A 79 4.27 -15.06 -31.77
N ALA A 80 5.03 -15.73 -30.88
CA ALA A 80 5.49 -15.15 -29.63
C ALA A 80 6.34 -13.88 -29.84
N ALA A 81 7.13 -13.84 -30.91
CA ALA A 81 7.97 -12.69 -31.26
C ALA A 81 7.15 -11.46 -31.73
N LEU A 82 5.91 -11.67 -32.17
CA LEU A 82 5.04 -10.62 -32.70
C LEU A 82 4.10 -10.03 -31.64
N LYS A 83 3.99 -10.66 -30.46
CA LYS A 83 3.16 -10.17 -29.35
C LYS A 83 3.53 -8.74 -28.90
N PRO A 84 4.81 -8.36 -28.78
CA PRO A 84 5.17 -6.98 -28.43
C PRO A 84 4.72 -5.95 -29.47
N VAL A 85 4.78 -6.30 -30.76
CA VAL A 85 4.34 -5.41 -31.86
C VAL A 85 2.83 -5.20 -31.81
N LEU A 86 2.06 -6.28 -31.65
CA LEU A 86 0.61 -6.21 -31.44
C LEU A 86 0.24 -5.33 -30.24
N ALA A 87 0.94 -5.51 -29.11
CA ALA A 87 0.73 -4.70 -27.91
C ALA A 87 1.06 -3.21 -28.15
N ALA A 88 2.12 -2.89 -28.89
CA ALA A 88 2.49 -1.52 -29.23
C ALA A 88 1.46 -0.85 -30.16
N ILE A 89 0.89 -1.60 -31.11
CA ILE A 89 -0.23 -1.14 -31.94
C ILE A 89 -1.44 -0.81 -31.07
N ASP A 90 -1.81 -1.68 -30.12
CA ASP A 90 -2.93 -1.44 -29.20
C ASP A 90 -2.71 -0.20 -28.31
N VAL A 91 -1.48 0.03 -27.85
CA VAL A 91 -1.12 1.23 -27.08
C VAL A 91 -1.33 2.50 -27.91
N ARG A 92 -0.85 2.51 -29.17
CA ARG A 92 -1.08 3.65 -30.09
C ARG A 92 -2.55 3.86 -30.39
N ALA A 93 -3.29 2.78 -30.65
CA ALA A 93 -4.73 2.85 -30.91
C ALA A 93 -5.50 3.47 -29.74
N ARG A 94 -5.19 3.07 -28.49
CA ARG A 94 -5.79 3.67 -27.28
C ARG A 94 -5.41 5.14 -27.11
N ALA A 95 -4.18 5.53 -27.48
CA ALA A 95 -3.75 6.92 -27.41
C ALA A 95 -4.49 7.81 -28.42
N GLU A 96 -4.81 7.30 -29.62
CA GLU A 96 -5.63 8.02 -30.60
C GLU A 96 -7.11 8.06 -30.19
N ASP A 97 -7.66 6.97 -29.68
CA ASP A 97 -9.03 6.91 -29.17
C ASP A 97 -9.25 7.89 -28.00
N ALA A 98 -8.26 8.04 -27.11
CA ALA A 98 -8.28 9.02 -26.03
C ALA A 98 -8.35 10.48 -26.53
N LYS A 99 -7.93 10.75 -27.78
CA LYS A 99 -8.05 12.05 -28.45
C LYS A 99 -9.36 12.19 -29.25
N GLY A 100 -10.21 11.15 -29.25
CA GLY A 100 -11.42 11.06 -30.07
C GLY A 100 -11.15 10.73 -31.54
N ALA A 101 -9.94 10.27 -31.89
CA ALA A 101 -9.58 9.88 -33.25
C ALA A 101 -9.72 8.36 -33.43
N ARG A 102 -10.11 7.92 -34.63
CA ARG A 102 -10.15 6.50 -35.00
C ARG A 102 -8.77 6.01 -35.43
N PHE A 103 -8.51 4.73 -35.19
CA PHE A 103 -7.24 4.08 -35.53
C PHE A 103 -7.44 3.04 -36.63
N ASP A 104 -6.67 3.15 -37.72
CA ASP A 104 -6.69 2.18 -38.81
C ASP A 104 -5.76 0.99 -38.51
N PHE A 105 -6.33 -0.02 -37.85
CA PHE A 105 -5.66 -1.27 -37.56
C PHE A 105 -5.25 -2.05 -38.81
N MET A 106 -5.99 -1.93 -39.93
CA MET A 106 -5.66 -2.66 -41.16
C MET A 106 -4.35 -2.14 -41.76
N ALA A 107 -4.23 -0.81 -41.88
CA ALA A 107 -3.01 -0.17 -42.35
C ALA A 107 -1.82 -0.46 -41.43
N ALA A 108 -2.02 -0.43 -40.11
CA ALA A 108 -0.96 -0.75 -39.15
C ALA A 108 -0.51 -2.21 -39.24
N TYR A 109 -1.46 -3.15 -39.33
CA TYR A 109 -1.13 -4.58 -39.49
C TYR A 109 -0.45 -4.86 -40.84
N ASP A 110 -0.86 -4.17 -41.91
CA ASP A 110 -0.21 -4.28 -43.22
C ASP A 110 1.24 -3.79 -43.19
N ALA A 111 1.48 -2.63 -42.58
CA ALA A 111 2.81 -2.04 -42.51
C ALA A 111 3.76 -2.81 -41.59
N GLU A 112 3.27 -3.33 -40.46
CA GLU A 112 4.14 -3.78 -39.36
C GLU A 112 4.11 -5.30 -39.12
N LEU A 113 3.07 -6.01 -39.57
CA LEU A 113 2.88 -7.43 -39.26
C LEU A 113 2.81 -8.35 -40.48
N LEU A 114 2.27 -7.88 -41.61
CA LEU A 114 1.95 -8.75 -42.76
C LEU A 114 3.12 -9.61 -43.22
N GLN A 115 4.30 -9.02 -43.41
CA GLN A 115 5.49 -9.77 -43.86
C GLN A 115 5.85 -10.86 -42.85
N SER A 116 5.94 -10.52 -41.57
CA SER A 116 6.29 -11.47 -40.51
C SER A 116 5.25 -12.58 -40.36
N LEU A 117 3.95 -12.27 -40.47
CA LEU A 117 2.86 -13.23 -40.42
C LEU A 117 2.88 -14.21 -41.61
N THR A 118 3.30 -13.72 -42.79
CA THR A 118 3.53 -14.53 -43.98
C THR A 118 4.77 -15.41 -43.82
N ASP A 119 5.88 -14.88 -43.31
CA ASP A 119 7.16 -15.60 -43.15
C ASP A 119 7.04 -16.78 -42.16
N ILE A 120 6.27 -16.61 -41.08
CA ILE A 120 5.98 -17.70 -40.14
C ILE A 120 4.93 -18.68 -40.70
N GLY A 121 4.32 -18.40 -41.86
CA GLY A 121 3.34 -19.26 -42.52
C GLY A 121 1.93 -19.20 -41.94
N LEU A 122 1.63 -18.25 -41.04
CA LEU A 122 0.33 -18.19 -40.36
C LEU A 122 -0.81 -17.81 -41.32
N VAL A 123 -0.57 -16.90 -42.28
CA VAL A 123 -1.56 -16.55 -43.32
C VAL A 123 -1.95 -17.77 -44.15
N ALA A 124 -0.95 -18.58 -44.54
CA ALA A 124 -1.18 -19.81 -45.29
C ALA A 124 -1.92 -20.86 -44.46
N ALA A 125 -1.61 -20.99 -43.17
CA ALA A 125 -2.29 -21.91 -42.27
C ALA A 125 -3.78 -21.55 -42.11
N VAL A 126 -4.11 -20.26 -41.95
CA VAL A 126 -5.51 -19.79 -41.94
C VAL A 126 -6.18 -20.01 -43.31
N ALA A 127 -5.47 -19.78 -44.42
CA ALA A 127 -6.00 -20.02 -45.76
C ALA A 127 -6.41 -21.47 -46.01
N GLN A 128 -5.75 -22.45 -45.39
CA GLN A 128 -6.14 -23.87 -45.48
C GLN A 128 -7.46 -24.17 -44.77
N GLN A 129 -7.84 -23.36 -43.77
CA GLN A 129 -9.08 -23.50 -43.03
C GLN A 129 -10.29 -22.86 -43.74
N LEU A 130 -10.07 -22.04 -44.77
CA LEU A 130 -11.17 -21.36 -45.47
C LEU A 130 -11.96 -22.31 -46.39
N ARG A 131 -13.24 -21.97 -46.59
CA ARG A 131 -14.13 -22.59 -47.58
C ARG A 131 -13.62 -22.31 -49.00
N PRO A 132 -13.63 -23.30 -49.90
CA PRO A 132 -13.40 -23.04 -51.32
C PRO A 132 -14.41 -22.02 -51.87
N GLY A 133 -13.94 -21.07 -52.67
CA GLY A 133 -14.80 -20.13 -53.38
C GLY A 133 -15.52 -19.06 -52.53
N VAL A 134 -15.19 -18.95 -51.24
CA VAL A 134 -15.96 -18.11 -50.29
C VAL A 134 -15.87 -16.62 -50.63
N GLN A 135 -17.01 -15.95 -50.57
CA GLN A 135 -17.15 -14.51 -50.77
C GLN A 135 -17.68 -13.88 -49.49
N LEU A 136 -16.84 -13.08 -48.83
CA LEU A 136 -17.18 -12.43 -47.57
C LEU A 136 -17.43 -10.95 -47.81
N THR A 137 -18.64 -10.49 -47.48
CA THR A 137 -18.95 -9.06 -47.38
C THR A 137 -19.07 -8.69 -45.91
N PHE A 138 -18.20 -7.80 -45.44
CA PHE A 138 -18.24 -7.31 -44.07
C PHE A 138 -18.66 -5.85 -44.06
N GLN A 139 -19.72 -5.57 -43.30
CA GLN A 139 -20.32 -4.25 -43.22
C GLN A 139 -20.07 -3.64 -41.84
N THR A 140 -19.54 -2.42 -41.84
CA THR A 140 -19.31 -1.61 -40.65
C THR A 140 -19.91 -0.22 -40.81
N GLN A 141 -20.08 0.50 -39.69
CA GLN A 141 -20.60 1.87 -39.69
C GLN A 141 -19.56 2.90 -40.15
N HIS A 142 -18.27 2.56 -40.06
CA HIS A 142 -17.14 3.46 -40.26
C HIS A 142 -16.16 2.89 -41.28
N ALA A 143 -15.26 3.72 -41.80
CA ALA A 143 -14.27 3.30 -42.79
C ALA A 143 -13.29 2.26 -42.20
N GLU A 144 -13.00 2.36 -40.91
CA GLU A 144 -12.15 1.42 -40.20
C GLU A 144 -12.90 0.11 -39.92
N LEU A 145 -12.23 -1.01 -40.21
CA LEU A 145 -12.77 -2.36 -40.05
C LEU A 145 -12.82 -2.82 -38.59
N PHE A 146 -11.90 -2.33 -37.77
CA PHE A 146 -11.72 -2.76 -36.39
C PHE A 146 -11.83 -1.59 -35.41
N ASP A 147 -12.33 -1.89 -34.22
CA ASP A 147 -12.51 -0.92 -33.15
C ASP A 147 -11.56 -1.21 -31.97
N VAL A 148 -11.09 -0.17 -31.27
CA VAL A 148 -10.17 -0.30 -30.13
C VAL A 148 -10.74 -1.17 -29.01
N SER A 149 -12.07 -1.22 -28.88
CA SER A 149 -12.78 -1.99 -27.86
C SER A 149 -12.82 -3.50 -28.10
N THR A 150 -12.45 -3.97 -29.30
CA THR A 150 -12.40 -5.40 -29.62
C THR A 150 -11.16 -6.09 -29.03
N ALA A 151 -11.16 -7.42 -28.96
CA ALA A 151 -10.00 -8.17 -28.52
C ALA A 151 -8.94 -8.24 -29.62
N THR A 152 -7.67 -8.04 -29.27
CA THR A 152 -6.52 -8.10 -30.19
C THR A 152 -6.48 -9.39 -30.99
N LEU A 153 -6.79 -10.52 -30.34
CA LEU A 153 -6.82 -11.84 -30.97
C LEU A 153 -7.93 -11.95 -32.04
N ASN A 154 -9.11 -11.40 -31.77
CA ASN A 154 -10.23 -11.44 -32.72
C ASN A 154 -9.96 -10.53 -33.92
N ARG A 155 -9.38 -9.33 -33.69
CA ARG A 155 -8.89 -8.47 -34.77
C ARG A 155 -7.86 -9.20 -35.64
N LEU A 156 -6.89 -9.86 -35.01
CA LEU A 156 -5.86 -10.61 -35.73
C LEU A 156 -6.46 -11.78 -36.54
N ALA A 157 -7.41 -12.52 -35.99
CA ALA A 157 -8.09 -13.61 -36.69
C ALA A 157 -8.88 -13.13 -37.91
N ALA A 158 -9.63 -12.03 -37.77
CA ALA A 158 -10.35 -11.40 -38.87
C ALA A 158 -9.38 -10.86 -39.94
N TYR A 159 -8.30 -10.19 -39.52
CA TYR A 159 -7.24 -9.73 -40.42
C TYR A 159 -6.61 -10.86 -41.22
N LEU A 160 -6.20 -11.95 -40.56
CA LEU A 160 -5.62 -13.13 -41.22
C LEU A 160 -6.61 -13.76 -42.21
N THR A 161 -7.89 -13.84 -41.86
CA THR A 161 -8.95 -14.30 -42.78
C THR A 161 -9.04 -13.41 -44.03
N ILE A 162 -9.01 -12.08 -43.87
CA ILE A 162 -9.03 -11.13 -44.99
C ILE A 162 -7.83 -11.34 -45.91
N LYS A 163 -6.62 -11.47 -45.33
CA LYS A 163 -5.39 -11.70 -46.11
C LYS A 163 -5.36 -13.07 -46.78
N ALA A 164 -5.89 -14.08 -46.12
CA ALA A 164 -6.05 -15.42 -46.68
C ALA A 164 -7.06 -15.46 -47.85
N CYS A 165 -8.06 -14.59 -47.88
CA CYS A 165 -8.93 -14.43 -49.05
C CYS A 165 -8.20 -13.78 -50.23
N ALA A 166 -7.33 -12.79 -49.98
CA ALA A 166 -6.59 -12.09 -51.04
C ALA A 166 -5.57 -12.99 -51.77
N GLY A 167 -5.12 -14.08 -51.14
CA GLY A 167 -4.14 -15.01 -51.70
C GLY A 167 -4.69 -16.06 -52.69
N ASP A 168 -6.01 -16.12 -52.90
CA ASP A 168 -6.66 -17.10 -53.79
C ASP A 168 -7.73 -16.40 -54.64
N ALA A 169 -7.58 -16.42 -55.97
CA ALA A 169 -8.48 -15.76 -56.91
C ALA A 169 -9.92 -16.28 -56.88
N GLN A 170 -10.16 -17.46 -56.28
CA GLN A 170 -11.51 -17.99 -56.10
C GLN A 170 -12.22 -17.41 -54.87
N ARG A 171 -11.50 -16.77 -53.97
CA ARG A 171 -12.04 -16.19 -52.73
C ARG A 171 -12.12 -14.68 -52.87
N SER A 172 -13.06 -14.07 -52.17
CA SER A 172 -13.14 -12.62 -52.15
C SER A 172 -13.51 -12.09 -50.78
N PHE A 173 -12.96 -10.92 -50.48
CA PHE A 173 -13.36 -10.10 -49.35
C PHE A 173 -13.75 -8.72 -49.85
N ARG A 174 -14.87 -8.21 -49.35
CA ARG A 174 -15.35 -6.86 -49.61
C ARG A 174 -15.74 -6.21 -48.30
N HIS A 175 -15.25 -5.00 -48.06
CA HIS A 175 -15.69 -4.15 -46.96
C HIS A 175 -16.70 -3.13 -47.47
N LEU A 176 -17.79 -2.95 -46.73
CA LEU A 176 -18.80 -1.93 -47.01
C LEU A 176 -19.00 -1.02 -45.79
N GLN A 177 -18.89 0.28 -46.01
CA GLN A 177 -19.21 1.28 -45.02
C GLN A 177 -20.63 1.82 -45.26
N CYS A 178 -21.56 1.52 -44.37
CA CYS A 178 -22.89 2.14 -44.40
C CYS A 178 -23.50 2.20 -42.99
N GLY A 179 -24.32 3.23 -42.72
CA GLY A 179 -25.04 3.33 -41.45
C GLY A 179 -26.30 2.48 -41.38
N VAL A 180 -26.89 2.17 -42.54
CA VAL A 180 -28.17 1.46 -42.66
C VAL A 180 -28.02 0.36 -43.71
N VAL A 181 -28.53 -0.82 -43.38
CA VAL A 181 -28.66 -1.95 -44.29
C VAL A 181 -30.14 -2.30 -44.34
N THR A 182 -30.69 -2.40 -45.55
CA THR A 182 -32.09 -2.80 -45.77
C THR A 182 -32.14 -4.04 -46.64
N ARG A 183 -33.14 -4.90 -46.38
CA ARG A 183 -33.48 -5.97 -47.30
C ARG A 183 -34.28 -5.37 -48.45
N ILE A 184 -33.89 -5.72 -49.68
CA ILE A 184 -34.56 -5.31 -50.91
C ILE A 184 -35.02 -6.54 -51.71
N ASP A 185 -35.87 -6.31 -52.69
CA ASP A 185 -36.20 -7.33 -53.68
C ASP A 185 -35.00 -7.61 -54.60
N ALA A 186 -35.01 -8.77 -55.25
CA ALA A 186 -34.00 -9.08 -56.25
C ALA A 186 -34.07 -8.06 -57.40
N PRO A 187 -32.93 -7.51 -57.87
CA PRO A 187 -32.92 -6.64 -59.04
C PRO A 187 -33.43 -7.38 -60.28
N ASP A 188 -34.01 -6.66 -61.24
CA ASP A 188 -34.53 -7.21 -62.50
C ASP A 188 -33.75 -6.67 -63.72
N PRO A 189 -33.03 -7.52 -64.49
CA PRO A 189 -32.81 -8.94 -64.26
C PRO A 189 -31.80 -9.20 -63.13
N ALA A 190 -32.03 -10.27 -62.35
CA ALA A 190 -31.13 -10.62 -61.25
C ALA A 190 -29.82 -11.21 -61.82
N PRO A 191 -28.65 -10.62 -61.53
CA PRO A 191 -27.39 -11.10 -62.10
C PRO A 191 -26.99 -12.48 -61.57
N ILE A 192 -27.49 -12.87 -60.39
CA ILE A 192 -27.22 -14.13 -59.71
C ILE A 192 -28.43 -14.56 -58.87
N ILE A 193 -28.60 -15.86 -58.61
CA ILE A 193 -29.66 -16.36 -57.71
C ILE A 193 -29.16 -16.27 -56.27
N ALA A 194 -29.85 -15.54 -55.40
CA ALA A 194 -29.53 -15.43 -53.97
C ALA A 194 -30.81 -15.33 -53.13
N PRO A 195 -30.85 -15.94 -51.93
CA PRO A 195 -32.00 -15.85 -51.02
C PRO A 195 -32.14 -14.48 -50.36
N PHE A 196 -31.04 -13.72 -50.25
CA PHE A 196 -31.03 -12.38 -49.67
C PHE A 196 -30.44 -11.37 -50.64
N TRP A 197 -31.13 -10.24 -50.77
CA TRP A 197 -30.65 -9.03 -51.44
C TRP A 197 -30.70 -7.88 -50.46
N LEU A 198 -29.59 -7.16 -50.38
CA LEU A 198 -29.38 -6.09 -49.41
C LEU A 198 -28.98 -4.81 -50.14
N ASP A 199 -29.50 -3.68 -49.69
CA ASP A 199 -28.95 -2.36 -50.02
C ASP A 199 -28.11 -1.85 -48.85
N CYS A 200 -26.91 -1.38 -49.16
CA CYS A 200 -26.00 -0.73 -48.23
C CYS A 200 -25.50 0.55 -48.90
N ALA A 201 -26.16 1.67 -48.62
CA ALA A 201 -25.85 2.98 -49.18
C ALA A 201 -25.89 3.03 -50.73
N GLY A 202 -26.88 2.38 -51.35
CA GLY A 202 -27.02 2.31 -52.82
C GLY A 202 -26.24 1.17 -53.47
N GLU A 203 -25.44 0.42 -52.70
CA GLU A 203 -24.77 -0.78 -53.19
C GLU A 203 -25.61 -2.03 -52.94
N THR A 204 -26.00 -2.68 -54.03
CA THR A 204 -26.75 -3.95 -54.02
C THR A 204 -25.82 -5.14 -53.75
N VAL A 205 -26.16 -5.94 -52.73
CA VAL A 205 -25.40 -7.13 -52.33
C VAL A 205 -26.30 -8.36 -52.30
N ALA A 206 -25.89 -9.40 -53.00
CA ALA A 206 -26.54 -10.72 -52.94
C ALA A 206 -25.79 -11.63 -51.95
N ALA A 207 -26.52 -12.26 -51.03
CA ALA A 207 -25.96 -13.13 -50.01
C ALA A 207 -26.74 -14.44 -49.88
N ASP A 208 -26.01 -15.53 -49.59
CA ASP A 208 -26.59 -16.83 -49.28
C ASP A 208 -27.01 -16.92 -47.81
N ALA A 209 -26.26 -16.24 -46.93
CA ALA A 209 -26.59 -16.07 -45.53
C ALA A 209 -26.22 -14.66 -45.04
N VAL A 210 -27.02 -14.14 -44.12
CA VAL A 210 -26.86 -12.81 -43.53
C VAL A 210 -26.73 -12.96 -42.02
N ILE A 211 -25.64 -12.43 -41.46
CA ILE A 211 -25.34 -12.44 -40.03
C ILE A 211 -25.30 -11.00 -39.54
N VAL A 212 -26.10 -10.66 -38.53
CA VAL A 212 -26.20 -9.29 -38.02
C VAL A 212 -25.92 -9.24 -36.52
N ARG A 213 -24.77 -8.68 -36.15
CA ARG A 213 -24.22 -8.53 -34.79
C ARG A 213 -24.02 -7.07 -34.40
N ARG A 214 -25.13 -6.34 -34.20
CA ARG A 214 -25.13 -4.90 -33.82
C ARG A 214 -25.20 -4.65 -32.31
N GLY A 215 -24.93 -5.68 -31.51
CA GLY A 215 -24.99 -5.63 -30.06
C GLY A 215 -26.41 -5.62 -29.46
N PRO A 216 -26.54 -5.93 -28.17
CA PRO A 216 -27.81 -5.91 -27.44
C PRO A 216 -28.28 -4.49 -27.07
N ARG A 217 -29.59 -4.31 -26.87
CA ARG A 217 -30.21 -3.06 -26.42
C ARG A 217 -29.97 -2.81 -24.92
N ARG A 218 -28.73 -2.45 -24.56
CA ARG A 218 -28.30 -2.15 -23.18
C ARG A 218 -29.14 -1.06 -22.54
N GLU A 219 -29.41 0.02 -23.27
CA GLU A 219 -30.15 1.17 -22.75
C GLU A 219 -31.57 0.83 -22.30
N VAL A 220 -32.23 -0.09 -23.02
CA VAL A 220 -33.58 -0.55 -22.66
C VAL A 220 -33.58 -1.26 -21.31
N VAL A 221 -32.56 -2.08 -21.04
CA VAL A 221 -32.44 -2.81 -19.77
C VAL A 221 -31.97 -1.91 -18.63
N ARG A 222 -31.18 -0.88 -18.94
CA ARG A 222 -30.66 0.09 -17.96
C ARG A 222 -31.65 1.20 -17.62
N ALA A 223 -32.62 1.49 -18.48
CA ALA A 223 -33.59 2.57 -18.31
C ALA A 223 -34.27 2.60 -16.92
N PRO A 224 -34.75 1.47 -16.34
CA PRO A 224 -35.35 1.47 -15.00
C PRO A 224 -34.38 1.90 -13.88
N PHE A 225 -33.07 1.82 -14.12
CA PHE A 225 -32.00 2.14 -13.16
C PHE A 225 -31.30 3.46 -13.45
N ALA A 226 -31.77 4.24 -14.44
CA ALA A 226 -31.12 5.49 -14.85
C ALA A 226 -30.80 6.45 -13.67
N PRO A 227 -31.68 6.65 -12.66
CA PRO A 227 -31.34 7.49 -11.51
C PRO A 227 -30.14 6.99 -10.69
N HIS A 228 -29.94 5.67 -10.61
CA HIS A 228 -28.83 5.04 -9.88
C HIS A 228 -27.54 5.02 -10.69
N LEU A 229 -27.65 5.10 -12.03
CA LEU A 229 -26.53 5.07 -12.96
C LEU A 229 -26.11 6.45 -13.45
N ALA A 230 -26.80 7.53 -13.03
CA ALA A 230 -26.62 8.88 -13.55
C ALA A 230 -25.17 9.39 -13.49
N SER A 231 -24.42 9.02 -12.44
CA SER A 231 -23.00 9.36 -12.28
C SER A 231 -22.05 8.20 -12.61
N PHE A 232 -22.56 7.01 -12.96
CA PHE A 232 -21.75 5.79 -13.08
C PHE A 232 -20.62 5.97 -14.09
N ASP A 233 -20.91 6.42 -15.32
CA ASP A 233 -19.88 6.52 -16.37
C ASP A 233 -18.80 7.58 -16.06
N VAL A 234 -19.17 8.64 -15.35
CA VAL A 234 -18.22 9.67 -14.90
C VAL A 234 -17.36 9.10 -13.77
N THR A 235 -18.00 8.58 -12.72
CA THR A 235 -17.32 8.03 -11.54
C THR A 235 -16.44 6.83 -11.90
N HIS A 236 -16.89 5.99 -12.83
CA HIS A 236 -16.13 4.83 -13.30
C HIS A 236 -14.93 5.24 -14.14
N ARG A 237 -15.05 6.27 -15.00
CA ARG A 237 -13.90 6.83 -15.72
C ARG A 237 -12.88 7.47 -14.79
N GLU A 238 -13.33 8.23 -13.80
CA GLU A 238 -12.48 8.79 -12.75
C GLU A 238 -11.77 7.69 -11.95
N TRP A 239 -12.49 6.62 -11.60
CA TRP A 239 -11.93 5.45 -10.94
C TRP A 239 -10.87 4.76 -11.82
N LEU A 240 -11.16 4.48 -13.09
CA LEU A 240 -10.21 3.89 -14.03
C LEU A 240 -8.95 4.77 -14.19
N ALA A 241 -9.12 6.09 -14.32
CA ALA A 241 -8.01 7.03 -14.43
C ALA A 241 -7.15 7.06 -13.16
N ARG A 242 -7.78 6.94 -11.98
CA ARG A 242 -7.09 6.91 -10.68
C ARG A 242 -6.30 5.62 -10.46
N HIS A 243 -6.81 4.49 -10.94
CA HIS A 243 -6.26 3.17 -10.63
C HIS A 243 -5.39 2.57 -11.76
N GLY A 244 -5.44 3.10 -12.99
CA GLY A 244 -4.56 2.71 -14.09
C GLY A 244 -4.48 1.19 -14.31
N ASP A 245 -3.26 0.66 -14.48
CA ASP A 245 -3.00 -0.77 -14.70
C ASP A 245 -3.33 -1.66 -13.49
N ALA A 246 -3.52 -1.08 -12.29
CA ALA A 246 -3.93 -1.83 -11.09
C ALA A 246 -5.39 -2.31 -11.16
N THR A 247 -6.14 -1.90 -12.18
CA THR A 247 -7.53 -2.32 -12.44
C THR A 247 -7.64 -3.70 -13.12
N LEU A 248 -6.52 -4.30 -13.53
CA LEU A 248 -6.47 -5.67 -14.03
C LEU A 248 -6.75 -6.64 -12.88
N VAL A 249 -8.04 -6.94 -12.66
CA VAL A 249 -8.48 -7.95 -11.69
C VAL A 249 -7.73 -9.25 -11.97
N PRO A 250 -6.85 -9.73 -11.05
CA PRO A 250 -6.18 -11.00 -11.24
C PRO A 250 -7.24 -12.09 -11.29
N LYS A 251 -7.39 -12.74 -12.43
CA LYS A 251 -8.28 -13.89 -12.55
C LYS A 251 -7.53 -15.10 -12.03
N LEU A 252 -8.06 -15.73 -10.98
CA LEU A 252 -7.65 -17.08 -10.61
C LEU A 252 -7.76 -17.97 -11.86
N SER A 253 -6.68 -18.68 -12.17
CA SER A 253 -6.70 -19.71 -13.21
C SER A 253 -7.79 -20.75 -12.88
N GLY A 254 -8.30 -21.43 -13.90
CA GLY A 254 -9.28 -22.52 -13.71
C GLY A 254 -8.85 -23.53 -12.63
N PRO A 255 -7.59 -24.02 -12.66
CA PRO A 255 -7.07 -24.92 -11.62
C PRO A 255 -7.06 -24.29 -10.22
N ALA A 256 -6.62 -23.04 -10.07
CA ALA A 256 -6.59 -22.36 -8.78
C ALA A 256 -8.01 -22.18 -8.20
N ARG A 257 -8.98 -21.82 -9.04
CA ARG A 257 -10.38 -21.69 -8.62
C ARG A 257 -10.99 -23.01 -8.16
N SER A 258 -10.70 -24.11 -8.86
CA SER A 258 -11.16 -25.45 -8.47
C SER A 258 -10.53 -25.88 -7.15
N LEU A 259 -9.21 -25.71 -7.00
CA LEU A 259 -8.48 -26.01 -5.77
C LEU A 259 -9.07 -25.29 -4.55
N PHE A 260 -9.35 -23.98 -4.68
CA PHE A 260 -9.95 -23.22 -3.57
C PHE A 260 -11.42 -23.61 -3.28
N ARG A 261 -12.20 -23.97 -4.30
CA ARG A 261 -13.57 -24.49 -4.09
C ARG A 261 -13.59 -25.83 -3.38
N GLU A 262 -12.64 -26.70 -3.74
CA GLU A 262 -12.51 -28.02 -3.17
C GLU A 262 -12.02 -27.91 -1.73
N ALA A 263 -10.96 -27.13 -1.49
CA ALA A 263 -10.47 -26.81 -0.14
C ALA A 263 -11.56 -26.19 0.75
N ALA A 264 -12.38 -25.26 0.23
CA ALA A 264 -13.47 -24.66 0.99
C ALA A 264 -14.57 -25.66 1.37
N ARG A 265 -14.86 -26.64 0.50
CA ARG A 265 -15.77 -27.76 0.82
C ARG A 265 -15.16 -28.69 1.86
N SER A 266 -13.89 -29.05 1.70
CA SER A 266 -13.15 -29.92 2.63
C SER A 266 -13.03 -29.29 4.02
N ALA A 267 -12.93 -27.98 4.09
CA ALA A 267 -12.80 -27.21 5.34
C ALA A 267 -14.15 -26.81 5.97
N ASN A 268 -15.29 -27.24 5.42
CA ASN A 268 -16.63 -27.01 6.00
C ASN A 268 -16.97 -25.52 6.30
N ILE A 269 -16.53 -24.60 5.44
CA ILE A 269 -16.75 -23.16 5.64
C ILE A 269 -18.24 -22.81 5.43
N LEU A 270 -18.98 -22.44 6.51
CA LEU A 270 -20.43 -22.13 6.52
C LEU A 270 -20.79 -20.69 6.98
N ALA A 271 -21.72 -20.08 6.21
CA ALA A 271 -22.71 -18.99 6.45
C ALA A 271 -22.33 -17.49 6.74
N PRO A 272 -23.07 -16.50 6.15
CA PRO A 272 -22.77 -15.04 6.18
C PRO A 272 -22.80 -14.33 7.54
N ARG A 273 -23.42 -14.92 8.57
CA ARG A 273 -23.52 -14.30 9.91
C ARG A 273 -22.20 -14.40 10.68
N LEU A 274 -21.48 -15.52 10.52
CA LEU A 274 -20.11 -15.69 11.00
C LEU A 274 -19.11 -14.84 10.18
N GLN A 275 -19.36 -14.62 8.89
CA GLN A 275 -18.58 -13.68 8.06
C GLN A 275 -18.63 -12.23 8.56
N ARG A 276 -19.73 -11.77 9.17
CA ARG A 276 -19.79 -10.41 9.75
C ARG A 276 -19.01 -10.27 11.05
N GLN A 277 -18.95 -11.32 11.87
CA GLN A 277 -18.07 -11.36 13.04
C GLN A 277 -16.60 -11.57 12.64
N ALA A 278 -16.35 -12.35 11.59
CA ALA A 278 -15.01 -12.54 11.01
C ALA A 278 -14.50 -11.30 10.26
N ALA A 279 -15.37 -10.46 9.70
CA ALA A 279 -14.96 -9.25 8.98
C ALA A 279 -14.21 -8.25 9.88
N ASN A 280 -14.56 -8.17 11.18
CA ASN A 280 -13.81 -7.36 12.15
C ASN A 280 -12.49 -8.04 12.59
N GLN A 281 -12.31 -9.33 12.30
CA GLN A 281 -11.08 -10.08 12.55
C GLN A 281 -10.20 -10.22 11.29
N LEU A 282 -10.69 -9.77 10.12
CA LEU A 282 -9.89 -9.75 8.91
C LEU A 282 -8.82 -8.67 9.04
N PRO A 283 -7.55 -8.98 8.72
CA PRO A 283 -6.52 -7.97 8.71
C PRO A 283 -6.84 -6.84 7.74
N ILE A 284 -6.60 -5.60 8.18
CA ILE A 284 -6.68 -4.43 7.30
C ILE A 284 -5.43 -4.44 6.43
N SER A 285 -5.63 -4.55 5.11
CA SER A 285 -4.53 -4.54 4.15
C SER A 285 -4.23 -3.13 3.68
N VAL A 286 -2.95 -2.75 3.72
CA VAL A 286 -2.42 -1.49 3.19
C VAL A 286 -1.17 -1.78 2.36
N GLN A 287 -0.88 -0.96 1.36
CA GLN A 287 0.27 -1.08 0.48
C GLN A 287 0.97 0.27 0.38
N LEU A 288 2.30 0.21 0.35
CA LEU A 288 3.16 1.35 0.13
C LEU A 288 4.06 1.07 -1.06
N LEU A 289 3.80 1.71 -2.19
CA LEU A 289 4.56 1.54 -3.43
C LEU A 289 5.31 2.82 -3.79
N ARG A 290 6.59 2.70 -4.12
CA ARG A 290 7.39 3.83 -4.60
C ARG A 290 6.94 4.28 -5.99
N GLU A 291 6.65 5.57 -6.13
CA GLU A 291 6.28 6.21 -7.41
C GLU A 291 7.11 7.48 -7.63
N GLY A 292 8.27 7.33 -8.29
CA GLY A 292 9.16 8.45 -8.60
C GLY A 292 9.72 9.10 -7.34
N ALA A 293 9.38 10.37 -7.09
CA ALA A 293 9.73 11.10 -5.87
C ALA A 293 8.71 10.91 -4.73
N ASN A 294 7.56 10.32 -5.00
CA ASN A 294 6.47 10.08 -4.03
C ASN A 294 6.31 8.61 -3.66
N ILE A 295 5.51 8.35 -2.64
CA ILE A 295 5.06 7.03 -2.26
C ILE A 295 3.55 6.99 -2.39
N ARG A 296 3.04 5.94 -3.04
CA ARG A 296 1.62 5.65 -3.11
C ARG A 296 1.23 4.81 -1.92
N TRP A 297 0.44 5.41 -1.04
CA TRP A 297 -0.33 4.69 -0.04
C TRP A 297 -1.62 4.18 -0.68
N SER A 298 -1.98 2.92 -0.48
CA SER A 298 -3.30 2.40 -0.84
C SER A 298 -3.76 1.37 0.19
N GLY A 299 -5.06 1.23 0.40
CA GLY A 299 -5.62 0.31 1.38
C GLY A 299 -6.96 0.77 1.93
N ALA A 300 -7.54 -0.05 2.79
CA ALA A 300 -8.89 0.18 3.32
C ALA A 300 -8.98 1.32 4.36
N VAL A 301 -7.84 1.86 4.81
CA VAL A 301 -7.77 2.95 5.78
C VAL A 301 -6.69 3.96 5.39
N PRO A 302 -6.81 5.23 5.79
CA PRO A 302 -5.75 6.22 5.62
C PRO A 302 -4.58 5.94 6.59
N ALA A 303 -3.40 6.49 6.28
CA ALA A 303 -2.15 6.16 6.97
C ALA A 303 -2.15 6.44 8.47
N GLU A 304 -2.84 7.48 8.92
CA GLU A 304 -2.91 7.85 10.33
C GLU A 304 -3.64 6.77 11.16
N GLN A 305 -4.48 5.96 10.52
CA GLN A 305 -5.26 4.89 11.15
C GLN A 305 -4.44 3.60 11.39
N LEU A 306 -3.15 3.56 11.03
CA LEU A 306 -2.25 2.50 11.51
C LEU A 306 -2.20 2.43 13.04
N ILE A 307 -2.55 3.54 13.72
CA ILE A 307 -2.67 3.57 15.18
C ILE A 307 -3.66 2.54 15.74
N ARG A 308 -4.64 2.09 14.96
CA ARG A 308 -5.59 1.03 15.36
C ARG A 308 -4.90 -0.28 15.72
N SER A 309 -3.71 -0.50 15.15
CA SER A 309 -2.87 -1.63 15.54
C SER A 309 -2.47 -1.58 17.02
N TRP A 310 -2.24 -0.38 17.56
CA TRP A 310 -1.91 -0.17 18.97
C TRP A 310 -3.16 0.00 19.84
N SER A 311 -4.11 0.84 19.40
CA SER A 311 -5.27 1.24 20.22
C SER A 311 -6.33 0.14 20.35
N GLU A 312 -6.57 -0.60 19.27
CA GLU A 312 -7.65 -1.59 19.14
C GLU A 312 -7.13 -3.02 18.97
N GLN A 313 -5.79 -3.19 18.88
CA GLN A 313 -5.15 -4.47 18.54
C GLN A 313 -5.64 -5.03 17.19
N GLN A 314 -6.09 -4.15 16.29
CA GLN A 314 -6.59 -4.52 14.96
C GLN A 314 -5.45 -5.15 14.14
N PRO A 315 -5.65 -6.33 13.54
CA PRO A 315 -4.62 -6.91 12.67
C PRO A 315 -4.42 -6.12 11.39
N PHE A 316 -3.17 -5.98 10.96
CA PHE A 316 -2.77 -5.32 9.72
C PHE A 316 -1.85 -6.19 8.87
N GLU A 317 -2.07 -6.16 7.55
CA GLU A 317 -1.17 -6.70 6.53
C GLU A 317 -0.58 -5.52 5.76
N ILE A 318 0.69 -5.20 6.00
CA ILE A 318 1.38 -4.05 5.40
C ILE A 318 2.26 -4.55 4.26
N ILE A 319 1.87 -4.21 3.03
CA ILE A 319 2.49 -4.69 1.79
C ILE A 319 3.55 -3.70 1.33
N LEU A 320 4.79 -4.17 1.28
CA LEU A 320 6.00 -3.40 1.05
C LEU A 320 6.78 -4.03 -0.14
N PRO A 321 6.35 -3.78 -1.38
CA PRO A 321 7.00 -4.31 -2.57
C PRO A 321 8.45 -3.80 -2.76
N ASP A 322 8.75 -2.60 -2.27
CA ASP A 322 10.06 -1.96 -2.41
C ASP A 322 10.99 -2.26 -1.23
N ALA A 323 12.30 -2.05 -1.44
CA ALA A 323 13.32 -2.16 -0.39
C ALA A 323 13.22 -1.00 0.62
N PRO A 324 13.68 -1.17 1.88
CA PRO A 324 13.64 -0.11 2.87
C PRO A 324 14.30 1.20 2.43
N GLU A 325 15.43 1.12 1.71
CA GLU A 325 16.18 2.27 1.20
C GLU A 325 15.34 3.10 0.22
N ALA A 326 14.52 2.45 -0.60
CA ALA A 326 13.62 3.12 -1.52
C ALA A 326 12.43 3.79 -0.82
N LEU A 327 12.03 3.29 0.36
CA LEU A 327 10.96 3.84 1.17
C LEU A 327 11.42 4.91 2.16
N GLY A 328 12.73 5.06 2.38
CA GLY A 328 13.33 6.09 3.23
C GLY A 328 12.68 6.15 4.63
N ALA A 329 12.37 7.37 5.10
CA ALA A 329 11.76 7.59 6.41
C ALA A 329 10.42 6.85 6.64
N VAL A 330 9.71 6.47 5.57
CA VAL A 330 8.45 5.71 5.70
C VAL A 330 8.69 4.29 6.17
N ALA A 331 9.84 3.69 5.80
CA ALA A 331 10.22 2.38 6.33
C ALA A 331 10.27 2.42 7.86
N GLY A 332 10.92 3.44 8.44
CA GLY A 332 10.96 3.64 9.89
C GLY A 332 9.57 3.82 10.51
N ALA A 333 8.70 4.62 9.89
CA ALA A 333 7.34 4.83 10.39
C ALA A 333 6.50 3.53 10.44
N VAL A 334 6.59 2.69 9.41
CA VAL A 334 5.89 1.40 9.36
C VAL A 334 6.51 0.40 10.34
N LEU A 335 7.84 0.36 10.43
CA LEU A 335 8.54 -0.53 11.36
C LEU A 335 8.23 -0.18 12.82
N ARG A 336 8.09 1.10 13.16
CA ARG A 336 7.62 1.54 14.47
C ARG A 336 6.27 0.91 14.81
N VAL A 337 5.30 0.95 13.89
CA VAL A 337 3.99 0.31 14.11
C VAL A 337 4.16 -1.20 14.32
N ALA A 338 4.92 -1.86 13.46
CA ALA A 338 5.06 -3.31 13.43
C ALA A 338 5.84 -3.87 14.63
N CYS A 339 6.92 -3.23 15.07
CA CYS A 339 7.74 -3.69 16.20
C CYS A 339 7.00 -3.59 17.54
N HIS A 340 5.97 -2.76 17.62
CA HIS A 340 5.15 -2.59 18.82
C HIS A 340 3.77 -3.26 18.73
N SER A 341 3.51 -4.06 17.68
CA SER A 341 2.24 -4.77 17.51
C SER A 341 2.44 -6.22 17.11
N ASN A 342 1.89 -7.12 17.92
CA ASN A 342 1.90 -8.57 17.64
C ASN A 342 0.94 -8.97 16.51
N ASN A 343 0.07 -8.05 16.08
CA ASN A 343 -0.96 -8.29 15.06
C ASN A 343 -0.64 -7.59 13.72
N CYS A 344 0.57 -7.02 13.59
CA CYS A 344 1.07 -6.50 12.32
C CYS A 344 1.96 -7.53 11.61
N ARG A 345 1.72 -7.73 10.32
CA ARG A 345 2.55 -8.55 9.45
C ARG A 345 3.03 -7.71 8.27
N LEU A 346 4.29 -7.91 7.92
CA LEU A 346 4.95 -7.21 6.81
C LEU A 346 5.04 -8.15 5.62
N HIS A 347 4.41 -7.79 4.51
CA HIS A 347 4.49 -8.50 3.25
C HIS A 347 5.57 -7.86 2.38
N ALA A 348 6.79 -8.37 2.48
CA ALA A 348 7.98 -7.79 1.86
C ALA A 348 8.98 -8.88 1.45
N ALA A 349 10.02 -8.53 0.69
CA ALA A 349 11.12 -9.44 0.41
C ALA A 349 11.98 -9.64 1.68
N PRO A 350 11.98 -10.83 2.34
CA PRO A 350 12.66 -10.99 3.62
C PRO A 350 14.16 -10.71 3.54
N GLY A 351 14.81 -11.09 2.43
CA GLY A 351 16.24 -10.84 2.22
C GLY A 351 16.65 -9.36 2.18
N LEU A 352 15.71 -8.43 1.91
CA LEU A 352 15.98 -6.99 1.90
C LEU A 352 15.62 -6.33 3.25
N TRP A 353 14.62 -6.87 3.95
CA TRP A 353 14.06 -6.23 5.14
C TRP A 353 14.62 -6.79 6.45
N SER A 354 14.93 -8.09 6.53
CA SER A 354 15.23 -8.75 7.80
C SER A 354 16.42 -8.17 8.56
N ARG A 355 17.46 -7.68 7.87
CA ARG A 355 18.62 -7.05 8.50
C ARG A 355 18.22 -5.76 9.23
N LEU A 356 17.58 -4.83 8.52
CA LEU A 356 17.14 -3.56 9.08
C LEU A 356 16.17 -3.77 10.26
N VAL A 357 15.20 -4.67 10.11
CA VAL A 357 14.23 -4.95 11.17
C VAL A 357 14.91 -5.51 12.42
N ARG A 358 15.88 -6.41 12.24
CA ARG A 358 16.66 -7.00 13.34
C ARG A 358 17.50 -5.97 14.09
N GLU A 359 18.23 -5.12 13.37
CA GLU A 359 19.03 -4.02 13.93
C GLU A 359 18.16 -3.03 14.74
N LEU A 360 16.91 -2.84 14.35
CA LEU A 360 15.97 -1.92 15.00
C LEU A 360 15.04 -2.58 16.04
N SER A 361 15.18 -3.89 16.26
CA SER A 361 14.38 -4.63 17.24
C SER A 361 15.28 -5.46 18.16
N LEU A 362 15.56 -6.71 17.79
CA LEU A 362 16.28 -7.68 18.63
C LEU A 362 17.72 -7.26 18.95
N GLU A 363 18.39 -6.58 18.02
CA GLU A 363 19.80 -6.20 18.12
C GLU A 363 19.97 -4.69 18.34
N SER A 364 18.90 -4.00 18.77
CA SER A 364 18.96 -2.57 19.01
C SER A 364 19.95 -2.25 20.14
N PRO A 365 20.91 -1.32 19.96
CA PRO A 365 21.86 -0.95 21.01
C PRO A 365 21.23 -0.11 22.14
N HIS A 366 19.96 0.29 22.01
CA HIS A 366 19.30 1.21 22.94
C HIS A 366 18.08 0.61 23.66
N ALA A 367 17.60 -0.56 23.23
CA ALA A 367 16.33 -1.10 23.72
C ALA A 367 16.34 -2.64 23.82
N GLU A 368 15.87 -3.15 24.95
CA GLU A 368 15.68 -4.59 25.18
C GLU A 368 14.20 -5.02 24.96
N GLY A 369 13.93 -6.28 24.64
CA GLY A 369 12.55 -6.81 24.62
C GLY A 369 11.67 -6.27 23.48
N MET A 370 12.29 -5.77 22.42
CA MET A 370 11.61 -5.43 21.17
C MET A 370 11.39 -6.69 20.33
N ALA A 371 10.15 -6.99 19.99
CA ALA A 371 9.84 -8.12 19.14
C ALA A 371 10.17 -7.81 17.67
N MET A 372 10.74 -8.78 16.96
CA MET A 372 10.88 -8.70 15.52
C MET A 372 9.52 -8.99 14.86
N PRO A 373 8.93 -8.05 14.09
CA PRO A 373 7.67 -8.30 13.38
C PRO A 373 7.84 -9.41 12.35
N ALA A 374 6.76 -10.15 12.09
CA ALA A 374 6.76 -11.20 11.08
C ALA A 374 6.88 -10.61 9.67
N ILE A 375 7.87 -11.08 8.91
CA ILE A 375 8.08 -10.71 7.51
C ILE A 375 7.76 -11.92 6.63
N VAL A 376 6.74 -11.78 5.79
CA VAL A 376 6.22 -12.85 4.93
C VAL A 376 6.48 -12.48 3.46
N ALA A 377 7.04 -13.41 2.70
CA ALA A 377 7.27 -13.20 1.27
C ALA A 377 5.95 -13.20 0.48
N GLY A 378 5.91 -12.41 -0.59
CA GLY A 378 4.78 -12.35 -1.52
C GLY A 378 3.79 -11.22 -1.22
N ASN A 379 2.80 -11.06 -2.11
CA ASN A 379 1.75 -10.04 -2.01
C ASN A 379 0.39 -10.74 -1.83
N PRO A 380 -0.29 -10.56 -0.68
CA PRO A 380 -1.57 -11.21 -0.42
C PRO A 380 -2.72 -10.63 -1.27
N GLY A 381 -2.48 -9.51 -1.96
CA GLY A 381 -3.50 -8.74 -2.69
C GLY A 381 -4.40 -7.92 -1.75
N GLY A 382 -5.40 -7.24 -2.32
CA GLY A 382 -6.48 -6.65 -1.53
C GLY A 382 -6.22 -5.27 -0.90
N ALA A 383 -5.09 -4.61 -1.21
CA ALA A 383 -4.74 -3.28 -0.68
C ALA A 383 -4.72 -2.16 -1.75
N ALA A 384 -5.53 -2.27 -2.80
CA ALA A 384 -5.55 -1.31 -3.91
C ALA A 384 -6.61 -0.20 -3.76
N GLN A 385 -7.29 -0.14 -2.61
CA GLN A 385 -8.34 0.85 -2.36
C GLN A 385 -7.73 2.24 -2.13
N ASP A 386 -8.48 3.28 -2.49
CA ASP A 386 -8.22 4.69 -2.14
C ASP A 386 -6.74 5.13 -2.24
N PRO A 387 -6.08 4.97 -3.40
CA PRO A 387 -4.67 5.32 -3.55
C PRO A 387 -4.46 6.82 -3.41
N VAL A 388 -3.44 7.19 -2.63
CA VAL A 388 -2.98 8.56 -2.43
C VAL A 388 -1.47 8.60 -2.58
N ALA A 389 -0.97 9.46 -3.46
CA ALA A 389 0.46 9.72 -3.61
C ALA A 389 0.90 10.89 -2.73
N LEU A 390 1.94 10.70 -1.92
CA LEU A 390 2.48 11.70 -1.00
C LEU A 390 4.01 11.70 -1.03
N PRO A 391 4.68 12.81 -0.68
CA PRO A 391 6.11 12.79 -0.35
C PRO A 391 6.41 11.86 0.84
N LEU A 392 7.58 11.20 0.83
CA LEU A 392 7.96 10.20 1.85
C LEU A 392 7.97 10.80 3.26
N ASP A 393 8.57 11.98 3.40
CA ASP A 393 8.72 12.69 4.66
C ASP A 393 7.37 13.16 5.23
N ILE A 394 6.43 13.52 4.36
CA ILE A 394 5.07 13.91 4.76
C ILE A 394 4.31 12.68 5.28
N LEU A 395 4.40 11.54 4.59
CA LEU A 395 3.73 10.32 5.02
C LEU A 395 4.31 9.80 6.35
N ALA A 396 5.64 9.73 6.46
CA ALA A 396 6.30 9.30 7.69
C ALA A 396 5.91 10.19 8.89
N ARG A 397 5.92 11.52 8.71
CA ARG A 397 5.50 12.47 9.75
C ARG A 397 4.05 12.30 10.18
N ARG A 398 3.13 12.01 9.25
CA ARG A 398 1.71 11.77 9.57
C ARG A 398 1.54 10.54 10.46
N ILE A 399 2.21 9.45 10.10
CA ILE A 399 2.17 8.19 10.89
C ILE A 399 2.81 8.43 12.26
N HIS A 400 4.01 9.00 12.33
CA HIS A 400 4.67 9.26 13.62
C HIS A 400 3.85 10.19 14.53
N ARG A 401 3.24 11.24 13.98
CA ARG A 401 2.41 12.16 14.75
C ARG A 401 1.19 11.45 15.35
N SER A 402 0.50 10.59 14.60
CA SER A 402 -0.66 9.87 15.15
C SER A 402 -0.26 8.88 16.25
N LEU A 403 0.91 8.24 16.11
CA LEU A 403 1.49 7.36 17.13
C LEU A 403 1.93 8.12 18.40
N ASP A 404 2.56 9.28 18.24
CA ASP A 404 3.01 10.13 19.37
C ASP A 404 1.81 10.72 20.13
N SER A 405 0.81 11.25 19.42
CA SER A 405 -0.42 11.76 20.04
C SER A 405 -1.14 10.70 20.85
N TRP A 406 -1.22 9.46 20.35
CA TRP A 406 -1.80 8.36 21.12
C TRP A 406 -1.01 8.05 22.40
N LEU A 407 0.32 8.10 22.37
CA LEU A 407 1.13 7.90 23.57
C LEU A 407 0.91 9.02 24.58
N LEU A 408 0.77 10.27 24.13
CA LEU A 408 0.45 11.40 25.00
C LEU A 408 -0.91 11.21 25.70
N GLU A 409 -1.95 10.81 24.94
CA GLU A 409 -3.27 10.51 25.50
C GLU A 409 -3.20 9.38 26.53
N ARG A 410 -2.38 8.34 26.29
CA ARG A 410 -2.16 7.27 27.26
C ARG A 410 -1.43 7.76 28.50
N LEU A 411 -0.43 8.63 28.36
CA LEU A 411 0.30 9.26 29.47
C LEU A 411 -0.67 10.03 30.35
N ASP A 412 -1.48 10.91 29.76
CA ASP A 412 -2.45 11.70 30.50
C ASP A 412 -3.48 10.80 31.21
N ALA A 413 -4.05 9.81 30.49
CA ALA A 413 -5.03 8.88 31.05
C ALA A 413 -4.50 8.07 32.25
N HIS A 414 -3.19 7.79 32.33
CA HIS A 414 -2.58 7.09 33.47
C HIS A 414 -2.12 8.05 34.58
N LEU A 415 -1.56 9.21 34.21
CA LEU A 415 -1.00 10.17 35.14
C LEU A 415 -2.09 10.92 35.93
N GLN A 416 -3.23 11.26 35.31
CA GLN A 416 -4.30 12.00 36.00
C GLN A 416 -4.86 11.25 37.23
N PRO A 417 -5.25 9.95 37.12
CA PRO A 417 -5.64 9.17 38.29
C PRO A 417 -4.51 8.98 39.30
N PHE A 418 -3.27 8.83 38.83
CA PHE A 418 -2.10 8.73 39.70
C PHE A 418 -1.94 9.99 40.55
N PHE A 419 -2.05 11.19 39.96
CA PHE A 419 -2.00 12.45 40.69
C PHE A 419 -3.14 12.60 41.69
N ALA A 420 -4.35 12.19 41.34
CA ALA A 420 -5.52 12.32 42.20
C ALA A 420 -5.46 11.36 43.41
N SER A 421 -5.20 10.07 43.18
CA SER A 421 -5.41 9.03 44.21
C SER A 421 -4.27 8.01 44.37
N ASN A 422 -3.13 8.23 43.70
CA ASN A 422 -1.98 7.32 43.67
C ASN A 422 -2.33 5.98 43.02
N ALA A 423 -3.34 5.99 42.15
CA ALA A 423 -3.75 4.84 41.36
C ALA A 423 -2.70 4.56 40.28
N ASP A 424 -1.98 3.45 40.43
CA ASP A 424 -0.96 2.99 39.49
C ASP A 424 -1.28 1.57 39.00
N PRO A 425 -2.29 1.39 38.13
CA PRO A 425 -2.71 0.08 37.65
C PRO A 425 -1.57 -0.62 36.90
N GLY A 426 -1.28 -1.87 37.26
CA GLY A 426 -0.13 -2.61 36.73
C GLY A 426 1.23 -2.16 37.31
N ARG A 427 1.23 -1.14 38.17
CA ARG A 427 2.40 -0.58 38.86
C ARG A 427 3.61 -0.22 37.97
N PRO A 428 3.45 0.41 36.80
CA PRO A 428 4.58 0.86 35.98
C PRO A 428 5.43 1.96 36.65
N ILE A 429 4.82 2.90 37.41
CA ILE A 429 5.58 3.96 38.10
C ILE A 429 6.33 3.37 39.29
N ASN A 430 5.64 2.54 40.08
CA ASN A 430 6.17 1.77 41.20
C ASN A 430 6.96 2.61 42.24
N VAL A 431 6.55 3.85 42.46
CA VAL A 431 7.09 4.75 43.50
C VAL A 431 5.91 5.35 44.25
N LYS A 432 5.95 5.32 45.58
CA LYS A 432 4.95 5.99 46.41
C LYS A 432 5.30 7.48 46.47
N ILE A 433 4.37 8.34 46.05
CA ILE A 433 4.57 9.79 46.04
C ILE A 433 3.53 10.47 46.94
N ALA A 434 4.00 11.34 47.83
CA ALA A 434 3.16 12.10 48.75
C ALA A 434 2.14 12.99 48.01
N GLN A 435 1.03 13.30 48.66
CA GLN A 435 -0.11 13.98 48.02
C GLN A 435 0.22 15.40 47.56
N ASP A 436 0.98 16.15 48.36
CA ASP A 436 1.44 17.50 48.06
C ASP A 436 2.36 17.53 46.83
N LEU A 437 3.32 16.60 46.74
CA LEU A 437 4.17 16.43 45.57
C LEU A 437 3.36 16.01 44.34
N ARG A 438 2.40 15.09 44.47
CA ARG A 438 1.51 14.72 43.36
C ARG A 438 0.66 15.90 42.87
N ALA A 439 0.22 16.79 43.76
CA ALA A 439 -0.50 18.00 43.36
C ALA A 439 0.40 18.97 42.57
N ALA A 440 1.66 19.13 42.98
CA ALA A 440 2.64 19.91 42.23
C ALA A 440 2.96 19.28 40.85
N MET A 441 3.14 17.96 40.81
CA MET A 441 3.33 17.21 39.56
C MET A 441 2.15 17.38 38.60
N ALA A 442 0.91 17.40 39.10
CA ALA A 442 -0.28 17.63 38.28
C ALA A 442 -0.28 19.01 37.62
N ALA A 443 0.13 20.04 38.36
CA ALA A 443 0.26 21.40 37.83
C ALA A 443 1.34 21.49 36.74
N THR A 444 2.51 20.89 36.98
CA THR A 444 3.59 20.80 35.98
C THR A 444 3.17 20.01 34.75
N TRP A 445 2.49 18.87 34.93
CA TRP A 445 1.99 18.05 33.83
C TRP A 445 0.98 18.79 32.97
N ALA A 446 0.06 19.57 33.55
CA ALA A 446 -0.90 20.34 32.77
C ALA A 446 -0.21 21.30 31.78
N ILE A 447 0.91 21.91 32.18
CA ILE A 447 1.72 22.79 31.33
C ILE A 447 2.43 21.96 30.24
N TRP A 448 3.10 20.88 30.63
CA TRP A 448 3.83 20.01 29.69
C TRP A 448 2.90 19.39 28.65
N HIS A 449 1.74 18.88 29.08
CA HIS A 449 0.73 18.29 28.21
C HIS A 449 0.20 19.31 27.19
N ALA A 450 -0.06 20.55 27.61
CA ALA A 450 -0.44 21.62 26.70
C ALA A 450 0.67 21.89 25.65
N SER A 451 1.93 22.03 26.09
CA SER A 451 3.07 22.23 25.18
C SER A 451 3.25 21.07 24.19
N PHE A 452 3.08 19.83 24.64
CA PHE A 452 3.16 18.65 23.76
C PHE A 452 2.00 18.56 22.76
N THR A 453 0.82 19.04 23.15
CA THR A 453 -0.35 19.10 22.27
C THR A 453 -0.15 20.16 21.17
N ASP A 454 0.41 21.32 21.54
CA ASP A 454 0.64 22.44 20.64
C ASP A 454 1.84 22.21 19.69
N ASP A 455 2.90 21.53 20.16
CA ASP A 455 4.09 21.22 19.38
C ASP A 455 4.37 19.71 19.30
N PRO A 456 3.91 19.04 18.22
CA PRO A 456 4.20 17.62 18.00
C PRO A 456 5.69 17.30 17.83
N ALA A 457 6.52 18.25 17.40
CA ALA A 457 7.95 18.02 17.27
C ALA A 457 8.64 18.00 18.64
N LEU A 458 8.17 18.82 19.58
CA LEU A 458 8.60 18.79 20.98
C LEU A 458 8.26 17.44 21.63
N LEU A 459 7.03 16.95 21.46
CA LEU A 459 6.62 15.64 21.96
C LEU A 459 7.48 14.52 21.37
N ASN A 460 7.68 14.55 20.06
CA ASN A 460 8.50 13.59 19.34
C ASN A 460 9.93 13.52 19.90
N HIS A 461 10.57 14.68 20.09
CA HIS A 461 11.91 14.80 20.66
C HIS A 461 11.98 14.30 22.10
N PHE A 462 11.02 14.70 22.94
CA PHE A 462 10.92 14.26 24.32
C PHE A 462 10.81 12.74 24.44
N LEU A 463 9.89 12.11 23.70
CA LEU A 463 9.66 10.67 23.74
C LEU A 463 10.88 9.89 23.23
N ARG A 464 11.55 10.37 22.17
CA ARG A 464 12.78 9.74 21.64
C ARG A 464 13.91 9.74 22.66
N LEU A 465 14.17 10.88 23.30
CA LEU A 465 15.25 10.96 24.29
C LEU A 465 14.89 10.29 25.63
N MET A 466 13.60 10.07 25.89
CA MET A 466 13.15 9.28 27.03
C MET A 466 13.57 7.81 26.94
N ILE A 467 13.77 7.27 25.74
CA ILE A 467 14.13 5.86 25.53
C ILE A 467 15.47 5.67 24.82
N CYS A 468 16.18 6.76 24.51
CA CYS A 468 17.50 6.73 23.90
C CYS A 468 18.38 7.83 24.51
N ALA A 469 19.60 7.47 24.93
CA ALA A 469 20.56 8.43 25.48
C ALA A 469 21.26 9.29 24.40
N VAL A 470 21.20 8.89 23.12
CA VAL A 470 21.90 9.55 22.02
C VAL A 470 21.04 10.66 21.41
N ASP A 471 21.53 11.90 21.51
CA ASP A 471 20.90 13.09 20.92
C ASP A 471 21.60 13.53 19.63
N GLU A 472 21.65 12.61 18.66
CA GLU A 472 22.27 12.84 17.34
C GLU A 472 21.26 12.63 16.21
N ASP A 473 21.47 13.29 15.06
CA ASP A 473 20.56 13.17 13.91
C ASP A 473 20.67 11.83 13.20
N GLU A 474 21.86 11.22 13.15
CA GLU A 474 22.09 9.94 12.47
C GLU A 474 21.32 8.78 13.13
N HIS A 475 21.09 8.88 14.44
CA HIS A 475 20.36 7.88 15.24
C HIS A 475 18.86 8.22 15.39
N ARG A 476 18.39 9.27 14.71
CA ARG A 476 17.04 9.80 14.91
C ARG A 476 15.93 8.82 14.59
N ASP A 477 16.02 8.19 13.43
CA ASP A 477 15.01 7.25 12.96
C ASP A 477 15.02 5.97 13.80
N ALA A 478 16.19 5.48 14.20
CA ALA A 478 16.31 4.32 15.07
C ALA A 478 15.67 4.57 16.44
N ALA A 479 16.02 5.69 17.10
CA ALA A 479 15.41 6.07 18.37
C ALA A 479 13.89 6.25 18.25
N GLN A 480 13.41 6.78 17.12
CA GLN A 480 11.97 6.96 16.89
C GLN A 480 11.19 5.64 16.85
N ILE A 481 11.78 4.59 16.28
CA ILE A 481 11.14 3.29 16.09
C ILE A 481 10.94 2.55 17.40
N LEU A 482 11.81 2.81 18.38
CA LEU A 482 11.75 2.22 19.71
C LEU A 482 10.62 2.83 20.59
N VAL A 483 10.06 3.98 20.21
CA VAL A 483 8.99 4.64 20.96
C VAL A 483 7.64 3.99 20.66
N GLY A 484 7.08 3.25 21.62
CA GLY A 484 5.74 2.68 21.45
C GLY A 484 5.26 1.79 22.61
N PRO A 485 4.11 1.10 22.43
CA PRO A 485 3.45 0.31 23.48
C PRO A 485 4.32 -0.68 24.24
N SER A 486 5.28 -1.35 23.61
CA SER A 486 6.18 -2.29 24.33
C SER A 486 7.11 -1.59 25.32
N LYS A 487 7.36 -0.29 25.13
CA LYS A 487 8.13 0.58 26.03
C LYS A 487 7.25 1.42 26.95
N TRP A 488 5.95 1.16 26.96
CA TRP A 488 4.99 1.92 27.76
C TRP A 488 5.37 2.06 29.24
N PRO A 489 5.74 0.98 29.98
CA PRO A 489 6.11 1.12 31.39
C PRO A 489 7.33 2.03 31.60
N VAL A 490 8.30 1.95 30.69
CA VAL A 490 9.54 2.72 30.72
C VAL A 490 9.28 4.20 30.48
N ILE A 491 8.53 4.52 29.42
CA ILE A 491 8.15 5.90 29.06
C ILE A 491 7.36 6.55 30.21
N LEU A 492 6.36 5.84 30.74
CA LEU A 492 5.51 6.34 31.82
C LEU A 492 6.31 6.58 33.10
N ARG A 493 7.16 5.64 33.52
CA ARG A 493 8.00 5.78 34.71
C ARG A 493 9.02 6.91 34.56
N GLY A 494 9.69 6.98 33.40
CA GLY A 494 10.59 8.07 33.04
C GLY A 494 9.93 9.43 33.13
N THR A 495 8.74 9.56 32.55
CA THR A 495 7.96 10.80 32.58
C THR A 495 7.53 11.16 34.00
N ALA A 496 7.04 10.21 34.80
CA ALA A 496 6.63 10.46 36.18
C ALA A 496 7.79 10.93 37.07
N VAL A 497 8.99 10.34 36.91
CA VAL A 497 10.18 10.75 37.68
C VAL A 497 10.68 12.12 37.22
N ALA A 498 10.71 12.37 35.91
CA ALA A 498 11.05 13.68 35.37
C ALA A 498 10.07 14.76 35.89
N LEU A 499 8.78 14.45 35.98
CA LEU A 499 7.77 15.34 36.56
C LEU A 499 7.95 15.56 38.06
N ALA A 500 8.31 14.54 38.83
CA ALA A 500 8.56 14.69 40.26
C ALA A 500 9.74 15.64 40.51
N ILE A 501 10.82 15.49 39.74
CA ILE A 501 11.98 16.38 39.80
C ILE A 501 11.60 17.77 39.31
N ALA A 502 10.88 17.90 38.19
CA ALA A 502 10.45 19.18 37.65
C ALA A 502 9.43 19.93 38.54
N ALA A 503 8.66 19.21 39.36
CA ALA A 503 7.76 19.80 40.35
C ALA A 503 8.51 20.30 41.59
N ALA A 504 9.63 19.66 41.94
CA ALA A 504 10.48 20.08 43.04
C ALA A 504 11.46 21.20 42.62
N TRP A 505 12.05 21.08 41.43
CA TRP A 505 12.81 22.13 40.75
C TRP A 505 11.87 22.99 39.91
N ASP A 506 11.34 24.04 40.54
CA ASP A 506 10.53 25.06 39.87
C ASP A 506 11.19 25.52 38.55
N ALA A 507 10.38 25.84 37.54
CA ALA A 507 10.81 26.26 36.20
C ALA A 507 11.59 25.23 35.35
N THR A 508 11.26 23.93 35.48
CA THR A 508 11.74 22.87 34.57
C THR A 508 10.67 22.52 33.53
N SER A 509 11.03 22.51 32.23
CA SER A 509 10.12 22.25 31.12
C SER A 509 10.75 21.39 30.02
N PRO A 510 9.94 20.79 29.12
CA PRO A 510 10.46 20.11 27.94
C PRO A 510 11.11 21.09 26.99
N LYS A 511 12.18 20.65 26.33
CA LYS A 511 12.98 21.45 25.39
C LYS A 511 13.06 20.74 24.03
N SER A 512 12.90 21.49 22.94
CA SER A 512 13.03 20.96 21.57
C SER A 512 14.44 21.12 20.99
N ALA A 513 15.21 22.09 21.48
CA ALA A 513 16.57 22.36 21.04
C ALA A 513 17.60 21.51 21.79
N ARG A 514 18.61 21.06 21.06
CA ARG A 514 19.76 20.32 21.62
C ARG A 514 20.61 21.18 22.56
N PRO A 515 21.42 20.56 23.44
CA PRO A 515 21.36 19.13 23.81
C PRO A 515 20.20 18.85 24.78
N GLY A 516 19.71 17.61 24.77
CA GLY A 516 18.73 17.09 25.73
C GLY A 516 17.26 17.37 25.39
N ASN A 517 16.37 16.93 26.27
CA ASN A 517 14.91 17.08 26.16
C ASN A 517 14.28 17.93 27.28
N LEU A 518 15.08 18.48 28.19
CA LEU A 518 14.63 19.31 29.31
C LEU A 518 15.43 20.61 29.38
N VAL A 519 14.81 21.65 29.94
CA VAL A 519 15.47 22.89 30.33
C VAL A 519 15.02 23.27 31.73
N ARG A 520 15.95 23.80 32.53
CA ARG A 520 15.65 24.44 33.83
C ARG A 520 16.16 25.88 33.79
N LEU A 521 15.31 26.82 34.19
CA LEU A 521 15.69 28.21 34.39
C LEU A 521 16.10 28.42 35.86
N ARG A 522 17.33 28.87 36.12
CA ARG A 522 17.81 29.21 37.48
C ARG A 522 17.67 30.70 37.74
N ASP A 523 17.56 31.07 39.01
CA ASP A 523 17.57 32.47 39.45
C ASP A 523 18.84 33.17 38.93
N GLY A 524 18.69 34.09 37.97
CA GLY A 524 19.79 34.77 37.29
C GLY A 524 19.98 34.47 35.78
N ASP A 525 18.94 34.01 35.07
CA ASP A 525 18.86 33.86 33.60
C ASP A 525 19.82 32.83 32.95
N SER A 526 20.37 31.89 33.71
CA SER A 526 21.15 30.78 33.11
C SER A 526 20.26 29.58 32.80
N GLU A 527 20.15 29.24 31.52
CA GLU A 527 19.46 28.02 31.06
C GLU A 527 20.35 26.79 31.30
N TRP A 528 19.81 25.81 32.03
CA TRP A 528 20.42 24.49 32.18
C TRP A 528 19.74 23.50 31.27
N ALA A 529 20.49 22.91 30.33
CA ALA A 529 19.99 21.81 29.53
C ALA A 529 20.00 20.52 30.35
N GLY A 530 18.97 19.70 30.15
CA GLY A 530 18.78 18.45 30.87
C GLY A 530 18.39 17.30 29.96
N HIS A 531 18.73 16.08 30.38
CA HIS A 531 18.37 14.85 29.68
C HIS A 531 17.59 13.92 30.61
N GLY A 532 16.29 13.77 30.37
CA GLY A 532 15.48 12.71 30.96
C GLY A 532 15.58 11.44 30.12
N CYS A 533 16.18 10.39 30.67
CA CYS A 533 16.42 9.12 30.00
C CYS A 533 15.97 7.94 30.86
N ALA A 534 15.20 7.05 30.25
CA ALA A 534 14.76 5.78 30.80
C ALA A 534 15.14 4.61 29.87
N ALA A 535 16.11 4.79 28.96
CA ALA A 535 16.54 3.74 28.04
C ALA A 535 16.93 2.45 28.79
N ASP A 536 16.64 1.28 28.21
CA ASP A 536 17.09 0.01 28.80
C ASP A 536 18.60 -0.15 28.65
N MET A 537 19.15 0.30 27.51
CA MET A 537 20.55 0.15 27.15
C MET A 537 21.13 1.45 26.60
N ILE A 538 22.44 1.60 26.73
CA ILE A 538 23.21 2.66 26.08
C ILE A 538 24.37 1.99 25.35
N ASN A 539 24.40 2.13 24.02
CA ASN A 539 25.44 1.56 23.16
C ASN A 539 25.64 0.04 23.34
N GLY A 540 24.56 -0.70 23.62
CA GLY A 540 24.56 -2.15 23.80
C GLY A 540 24.79 -2.63 25.23
N ASP A 541 25.16 -1.74 26.15
CA ASP A 541 25.36 -2.05 27.56
C ASP A 541 24.14 -1.66 28.40
N GLU A 542 23.90 -2.39 29.50
CA GLU A 542 22.83 -2.07 30.43
C GLU A 542 23.03 -0.66 31.03
N MET A 543 21.99 0.18 30.99
CA MET A 543 22.09 1.57 31.45
C MET A 543 22.63 1.70 32.89
N SER A 544 22.34 0.74 33.76
CA SER A 544 22.81 0.74 35.15
C SER A 544 24.34 0.60 35.29
N LEU A 545 25.01 0.08 34.26
CA LEU A 545 26.46 -0.15 34.23
C LEU A 545 27.20 1.03 33.60
N CYS A 546 26.69 1.58 32.51
CA CYS A 546 27.42 2.56 31.71
C CYS A 546 26.96 4.01 31.87
N ALA A 547 25.82 4.28 32.51
CA ALA A 547 25.28 5.66 32.56
C ALA A 547 26.18 6.66 33.29
N ALA A 548 27.02 6.20 34.23
CA ALA A 548 27.96 7.06 34.94
C ALA A 548 29.17 7.46 34.08
N SER A 549 29.60 6.59 33.16
CA SER A 549 30.74 6.81 32.25
C SER A 549 30.32 7.37 30.89
N PHE A 550 29.01 7.41 30.60
CA PHE A 550 28.49 7.96 29.35
C PHE A 550 28.76 9.47 29.22
N MET A 551 29.14 9.90 28.02
CA MET A 551 29.48 11.28 27.68
C MET A 551 28.23 12.14 27.47
N TRP A 552 27.53 12.44 28.56
CA TRP A 552 26.38 13.34 28.54
C TRP A 552 26.77 14.76 28.11
N GLN A 553 25.97 15.36 27.24
CA GLN A 553 26.19 16.73 26.74
C GLN A 553 25.37 17.80 27.48
N THR A 554 24.58 17.40 28.47
CA THR A 554 23.70 18.28 29.26
C THR A 554 24.30 18.59 30.63
N GLN A 555 23.78 19.59 31.34
CA GLN A 555 24.22 19.95 32.70
C GLN A 555 23.60 19.04 33.77
N PHE A 556 22.42 18.48 33.51
CA PHE A 556 21.80 17.50 34.39
C PHE A 556 21.20 16.33 33.61
N VAL A 557 21.08 15.19 34.28
CA VAL A 557 20.55 13.95 33.73
C VAL A 557 19.62 13.31 34.75
N ILE A 558 18.43 12.91 34.31
CA ILE A 558 17.45 12.18 35.10
C ILE A 558 17.39 10.76 34.56
N LEU A 559 17.76 9.77 35.38
CA LEU A 559 17.86 8.38 35.01
C LEU A 559 16.85 7.50 35.73
N VAL A 560 16.16 6.65 34.97
CA VAL A 560 15.30 5.59 35.51
C VAL A 560 15.99 4.25 35.38
N VAL A 561 16.92 3.98 36.30
CA VAL A 561 17.63 2.69 36.40
C VAL A 561 16.89 1.70 37.30
N LYS A 562 16.98 0.40 36.97
CA LYS A 562 16.41 -0.69 37.79
C LYS A 562 17.22 -0.99 39.06
N SER A 563 18.48 -0.57 39.12
CA SER A 563 19.46 -0.82 40.19
C SER A 563 20.24 0.46 40.54
N ALA A 564 20.81 0.53 41.75
CA ALA A 564 21.53 1.72 42.21
C ALA A 564 22.88 1.88 41.48
N ILE A 565 23.04 2.99 40.75
CA ILE A 565 24.28 3.36 40.03
C ILE A 565 25.48 3.46 40.98
N GLU A 566 25.26 3.85 42.24
CA GLU A 566 26.32 4.01 43.25
C GLU A 566 27.04 2.71 43.59
N VAL A 567 26.36 1.55 43.55
CA VAL A 567 26.98 0.26 43.88
C VAL A 567 27.94 -0.18 42.76
N THR A 568 27.57 0.06 41.50
CA THR A 568 28.43 -0.24 40.35
C THR A 568 29.64 0.69 40.28
N ARG A 569 29.45 1.99 40.56
CA ARG A 569 30.54 2.98 40.63
C ARG A 569 31.57 2.65 41.71
N ILE A 570 31.15 2.00 42.81
CA ILE A 570 32.04 1.52 43.87
C ILE A 570 32.72 0.19 43.49
N ALA A 571 32.01 -0.70 42.77
CA ALA A 571 32.53 -2.00 42.35
C ALA A 571 33.57 -1.93 41.22
N GLU A 572 33.52 -0.90 40.36
CA GLU A 572 34.51 -0.68 39.30
C GLU A 572 35.76 0.08 39.76
N ARG A 573 35.85 0.50 41.03
CA ARG A 573 37.11 1.02 41.57
C ARG A 573 38.15 -0.10 41.59
N PRO A 574 39.29 0.04 40.88
CA PRO A 574 40.38 -0.92 40.99
C PRO A 574 40.80 -1.05 42.47
N PHE A 575 40.95 -2.29 42.96
CA PHE A 575 41.36 -2.59 44.34
C PHE A 575 42.68 -1.90 44.78
N ALA A 576 43.44 -1.31 43.86
CA ALA A 576 44.69 -0.60 44.11
C ALA A 576 44.52 0.90 44.49
N GLN A 577 43.31 1.47 44.49
CA GLN A 577 43.06 2.89 44.80
C GLN A 577 42.67 3.17 46.27
N ILE A 578 42.92 2.23 47.18
CA ILE A 578 42.86 2.51 48.62
C ILE A 578 44.25 3.03 49.00
N ASP A 579 44.35 4.34 49.25
CA ASP A 579 45.55 5.15 49.53
C ASP A 579 46.43 5.52 48.33
N THR A 580 46.17 6.71 47.74
CA THR A 580 47.13 7.83 47.60
C THR A 580 46.51 8.97 46.76
N ASP A 581 46.73 10.21 47.20
CA ASP A 581 46.22 11.48 46.63
C ASP A 581 46.76 11.83 45.23
N GLN A 582 46.45 11.04 44.19
CA GLN A 582 46.69 11.44 42.79
C GLN A 582 45.55 10.97 41.87
N PRO A 583 44.82 11.89 41.20
CA PRO A 583 43.93 11.50 40.11
C PRO A 583 44.75 11.10 38.87
N GLY A 584 44.35 10.01 38.21
CA GLY A 584 44.93 9.57 36.95
C GLY A 584 44.58 10.52 35.81
N LEU A 585 45.40 10.56 34.76
CA LEU A 585 45.18 11.38 33.55
C LEU A 585 43.88 11.05 32.77
N SER A 586 43.13 10.04 33.21
CA SER A 586 41.80 9.67 32.70
C SER A 586 40.65 9.88 33.71
N ASP A 587 40.93 10.42 34.92
CA ASP A 587 39.91 10.69 35.93
C ASP A 587 39.10 11.94 35.55
N THR A 588 37.88 11.73 35.07
CA THR A 588 36.84 12.78 34.93
C THR A 588 36.03 12.97 36.21
N ASP A 589 36.53 12.48 37.34
CA ASP A 589 35.89 12.54 38.65
C ASP A 589 35.80 14.01 39.13
N GLY A 590 34.75 14.71 38.67
CA GLY A 590 34.39 16.04 39.15
C GLY A 590 33.71 16.98 38.13
N SER A 591 33.78 16.71 36.82
CA SER A 591 33.31 17.65 35.78
C SER A 591 32.10 17.19 34.95
N GLY A 592 31.51 16.03 35.25
CA GLY A 592 30.32 15.50 34.58
C GLY A 592 29.01 16.13 35.07
N PRO A 593 27.86 15.89 34.40
CA PRO A 593 26.58 16.46 34.80
C PRO A 593 26.12 16.06 36.20
N VAL A 594 25.12 16.79 36.72
CA VAL A 594 24.32 16.33 37.87
C VAL A 594 23.49 15.13 37.44
N ILE A 595 23.88 13.92 37.86
CA ILE A 595 23.13 12.69 37.60
C ILE A 595 22.19 12.40 38.77
N MET A 596 20.89 12.35 38.49
CA MET A 596 19.87 11.93 39.44
C MET A 596 19.27 10.60 38.98
N SER A 597 19.02 9.71 39.93
CA SER A 597 18.37 8.43 39.66
C SER A 597 17.30 8.11 40.70
N ILE A 598 16.49 7.09 40.43
CA ILE A 598 15.53 6.54 41.41
C ILE A 598 16.29 5.76 42.50
N SER A 599 17.07 6.47 43.31
CA SER A 599 17.77 5.93 44.48
C SER A 599 16.78 5.69 45.62
N ARG A 600 17.25 5.01 46.68
CA ARG A 600 16.47 4.86 47.91
C ARG A 600 16.13 6.21 48.53
N ASP A 601 17.10 7.13 48.57
CA ASP A 601 16.90 8.49 49.08
C ASP A 601 15.85 9.26 48.29
N PHE A 602 15.83 9.11 46.96
CA PHE A 602 14.79 9.70 46.12
C PHE A 602 13.40 9.13 46.45
N ILE A 603 13.28 7.80 46.58
CA ILE A 603 12.01 7.14 46.91
C ILE A 603 11.52 7.60 48.29
N ASP A 604 12.39 7.64 49.29
CA ASP A 604 12.05 8.03 50.65
C ASP A 604 11.65 9.52 50.71
N ALA A 605 12.38 10.40 50.02
CA ALA A 605 12.03 11.83 49.93
C ALA A 605 10.71 12.06 49.19
N ALA A 606 10.49 11.40 48.04
CA ALA A 606 9.25 11.51 47.28
C ALA A 606 8.03 10.98 48.05
N ALA A 607 8.22 9.95 48.89
CA ALA A 607 7.19 9.42 49.76
C ALA A 607 6.89 10.34 50.97
N ALA A 608 7.86 11.16 51.38
CA ALA A 608 7.73 12.08 52.50
C ALA A 608 7.02 13.39 52.12
N GLY A 609 7.34 13.99 50.96
CA GLY A 609 6.73 15.26 50.57
C GLY A 609 7.52 16.05 49.54
N LEU A 610 6.91 17.15 49.08
CA LEU A 610 7.55 18.11 48.17
C LEU A 610 8.75 18.80 48.82
N ALA A 611 8.64 19.13 50.12
CA ALA A 611 9.70 19.83 50.85
C ALA A 611 10.96 18.96 51.00
N GLU A 612 10.78 17.69 51.32
CA GLU A 612 11.85 16.70 51.48
C GLU A 612 12.53 16.43 50.14
N LEU A 613 11.77 16.30 49.04
CA LEU A 613 12.36 16.14 47.71
C LEU A 613 13.16 17.39 47.31
N ARG A 614 12.66 18.60 47.59
CA ARG A 614 13.42 19.85 47.37
C ARG A 614 14.72 19.89 48.16
N ALA A 615 14.69 19.50 49.43
CA ALA A 615 15.88 19.44 50.28
C ALA A 615 16.93 18.44 49.75
N LEU A 616 16.47 17.26 49.29
CA LEU A 616 17.34 16.27 48.66
C LEU A 616 18.00 16.83 47.39
N LEU A 617 17.22 17.42 46.49
CA LEU A 617 17.74 17.97 45.24
C LEU A 617 18.70 19.15 45.48
N ALA A 618 18.42 20.01 46.45
CA ALA A 618 19.35 21.08 46.85
C ALA A 618 20.68 20.51 47.40
N THR A 619 20.63 19.40 48.13
CA THR A 619 21.82 18.71 48.63
C THR A 619 22.64 18.09 47.49
N VAL A 620 21.97 17.46 46.51
CA VAL A 620 22.62 16.90 45.31
C VAL A 620 23.31 18.00 44.52
N GLU A 621 22.62 19.13 44.30
CA GLU A 621 23.15 20.29 43.60
C GLU A 621 24.37 20.90 44.34
N ALA A 622 24.28 21.08 45.66
CA ALA A 622 25.39 21.58 46.47
C ALA A 622 26.63 20.68 46.42
N ARG A 623 26.45 19.35 46.56
CA ARG A 623 27.55 18.37 46.45
C ARG A 623 28.25 18.42 45.10
N HIS A 624 27.50 18.62 44.02
CA HIS A 624 28.05 18.73 42.68
C HIS A 624 28.92 19.98 42.52
N PHE A 625 28.44 21.14 42.99
CA PHE A 625 29.23 22.38 42.95
C PHE A 625 30.48 22.33 43.84
N GLU A 626 30.39 21.75 45.04
CA GLU A 626 31.57 21.51 45.88
C GLU A 626 32.61 20.62 45.19
N GLY A 627 32.16 19.60 44.43
CA GLY A 627 33.03 18.74 43.63
C GLY A 627 33.71 19.49 42.48
N LEU A 628 32.95 20.32 41.76
CA LEU A 628 33.47 21.19 40.70
C LEU A 628 34.52 22.17 41.23
N GLU A 629 34.23 22.87 42.33
CA GLU A 629 35.17 23.81 42.96
C GLU A 629 36.48 23.13 43.39
N LYS A 630 36.40 21.94 44.00
CA LYS A 630 37.60 21.16 44.37
C LYS A 630 38.41 20.73 43.15
N THR A 631 37.74 20.39 42.05
CA THR A 631 38.39 20.00 40.79
C THR A 631 39.06 21.19 40.11
N ILE A 632 38.40 22.35 40.10
CA ILE A 632 38.95 23.62 39.58
C ILE A 632 40.15 24.06 40.42
N MET A 633 40.09 23.99 41.75
CA MET A 633 41.22 24.34 42.62
C MET A 633 42.41 23.39 42.47
N LYS A 634 42.18 22.10 42.19
CA LYS A 634 43.24 21.13 41.88
C LYS A 634 43.87 21.33 40.50
N GLY A 635 43.14 21.86 39.52
CA GLY A 635 43.66 22.17 38.18
C GLY A 635 44.41 23.50 38.06
N ALA A 636 44.34 24.35 39.09
CA ALA A 636 45.03 25.65 39.15
C ALA A 636 46.33 25.62 39.99
N ALA A 637 46.64 24.49 40.63
CA ALA A 637 47.89 24.20 41.34
C ALA A 637 48.76 23.28 40.48
#